data_AF-A0A952HNJ6-F1
#
_entry.id   AF-A0A952HNJ6-F1
#
_cell.length_a   1.000
_cell.length_b   1.000
_cell.length_c   1.000
_cell.angle_alpha   90.00
_cell.angle_beta   90.00
_cell.angle_gamma   90.00
#
_symmetry.space_group_name_H-M   'P 1'
#
loop_
_entity.id
_entity.type
_entity.pdbx_description
1 polymer ?
#
loop_
_entity_poly.entity_id
_entity_poly.type
_entity_poly.pdbx_seq_one_letter_code
_entity_poly.pdbx_strand_id
1 'polypeptide(L)'
;YGYKAVGLTDHGNIFGAVEFYEEMRKVGVKPLIGMESYFTNNRFEKKGEGSDDILTDKNYHLILFAKDKTGFKNLMKLSSIAYTEGFYYKPRIDWELLEKYHEGLICQTACLKGFVPNLLAQGKYEEAKKYAKRLKDIFGEDLYFEIQVNGLEEQNIANEGIIRLAKELGVKVVGTNDSHYLNPEDHTAHDVVKALQMKKTLKELYSEGKAFRVKGLHFTRPEEMYEKFKGYEEYLKNTMEIAEKCNLEIDTAETRGYLFPKFETPEGMTPAQYFEKLAREGLEKRLESMKDLTPEKLKEYRERLDYEIKVINQMGFAEYFLIVQDFINYAKKNGIPVGPGRGSAGGSLVAYCLRITEVDPLKHGLLFERFLNPDRISMPDIDVDFCMERREKVIDYVKQKYGEDSVAQIITFNFMKSKMVIRDVARTLGFPYQEADKIAKMILPGPIQGSTLTIDENLEAHPDFKKLYETDEKVRELLDLARKLEGSARHTGIHAAGIVIAPGPLDEYVPVYRDKDGNRATQFEMKTLEQLGLVKMDFLGLKTLTELDYMKKLIKERHGVDVDYNSLPFDDENVFKLLQSGRTTGVFQLESKGMQDLLVRLKPSNLDEIIAILALFRPGPLMSGMVDEYIERKHGRKPIEYPFEEVKDILKETYGLIVYQEQIMFMSNILSGFTMAEADTLRKAIGKKNPEVMAKMKDRFINGAVERGFSREKIEKLWDDIEKFASYSFNKSHSTAYAYLTYWTAWVKTYYPEEFFAVK
;
A
#
# COMPACT_ATOMS: atom_id res chain seq x y z
N TYR A 1 6.46 23.24 18.23
CA TYR A 1 5.53 23.34 19.38
C TYR A 1 6.21 23.21 20.75
N GLY A 2 7.51 22.89 20.85
CA GLY A 2 8.25 22.98 22.13
C GLY A 2 8.20 21.74 23.03
N TYR A 3 7.44 20.71 22.66
CA TYR A 3 7.37 19.44 23.38
C TYR A 3 8.55 18.52 23.05
N LYS A 4 9.01 17.77 24.06
CA LYS A 4 10.01 16.69 23.91
C LYS A 4 9.38 15.33 23.58
N ALA A 5 8.11 15.16 23.91
CA ALA A 5 7.36 13.94 23.70
C ALA A 5 5.92 14.27 23.29
N VAL A 6 5.31 13.44 22.44
CA VAL A 6 3.92 13.59 21.99
C VAL A 6 3.26 12.21 21.97
N GLY A 7 2.03 12.13 22.51
CA GLY A 7 1.22 10.91 22.47
C GLY A 7 0.14 10.96 21.40
N LEU A 8 0.00 9.85 20.67
CA LEU A 8 -1.13 9.60 19.77
C LEU A 8 -2.11 8.64 20.45
N THR A 9 -3.34 9.06 20.65
CA THR A 9 -4.40 8.29 21.33
C THR A 9 -5.69 8.35 20.52
N ASP A 10 -5.67 7.75 19.33
CA ASP A 10 -6.85 7.75 18.44
C ASP A 10 -8.03 6.99 19.06
N HIS A 11 -9.24 7.40 18.68
CA HIS A 11 -10.48 6.79 19.17
C HIS A 11 -10.62 5.32 18.75
N GLY A 12 -10.42 4.41 19.69
CA GLY A 12 -10.68 2.98 19.58
C GLY A 12 -9.82 2.23 18.55
N ASN A 13 -8.76 2.86 18.04
CA ASN A 13 -7.88 2.29 17.03
C ASN A 13 -6.45 2.76 17.22
N ILE A 14 -5.53 2.13 16.49
CA ILE A 14 -4.11 2.51 16.44
C ILE A 14 -3.62 2.66 15.00
N PHE A 15 -4.49 3.03 14.05
CA PHE A 15 -4.22 3.01 12.60
C PHE A 15 -2.92 3.74 12.22
N GLY A 16 -2.71 4.94 12.77
CA GLY A 16 -1.55 5.78 12.51
C GLY A 16 -0.33 5.50 13.39
N ALA A 17 -0.35 4.49 14.26
CA ALA A 17 0.66 4.32 15.32
C ALA A 17 2.10 4.21 14.79
N VAL A 18 2.33 3.39 13.76
CA VAL A 18 3.68 3.16 13.22
C VAL A 18 4.17 4.36 12.43
N GLU A 19 3.31 4.96 11.60
CA GLU A 19 3.65 6.19 10.85
C GLU A 19 4.00 7.33 11.82
N PHE A 20 3.18 7.54 12.84
CA PHE A 20 3.43 8.53 13.88
C PHE A 20 4.75 8.25 14.63
N TYR A 21 5.01 6.99 14.99
CA TYR A 21 6.26 6.59 15.63
C TYR A 21 7.49 6.98 14.80
N GLU A 22 7.47 6.68 13.50
CA GLU A 22 8.57 7.00 12.59
C GLU A 22 8.75 8.50 12.39
N GLU A 23 7.66 9.22 12.08
CA GLU A 23 7.72 10.66 11.80
C GLU A 23 8.18 11.46 13.03
N MET A 24 7.73 11.12 14.23
CA MET A 24 8.20 11.76 15.46
C MET A 24 9.70 11.52 15.71
N ARG A 25 10.18 10.27 15.50
CA ARG A 25 11.61 9.95 15.67
C ARG A 25 12.49 10.70 14.68
N LYS A 26 12.04 10.89 13.43
CA LYS A 26 12.79 11.66 12.40
C LYS A 26 13.05 13.11 12.84
N VAL A 27 12.10 13.72 13.55
CA VAL A 27 12.22 15.10 14.05
C VAL A 27 12.76 15.19 15.47
N GLY A 28 13.21 14.08 16.06
CA GLY A 28 13.80 14.04 17.41
C GLY A 28 12.79 14.23 18.55
N VAL A 29 11.51 13.98 18.31
CA VAL A 29 10.44 14.01 19.32
C VAL A 29 10.12 12.59 19.76
N LYS A 30 9.96 12.35 21.07
CA LYS A 30 9.65 11.02 21.61
C LYS A 30 8.17 10.65 21.35
N PRO A 31 7.87 9.61 20.56
CA PRO A 31 6.49 9.17 20.36
C PRO A 31 5.99 8.33 21.54
N LEU A 32 4.77 8.60 22.00
CA LEU A 32 4.01 7.73 22.89
C LEU A 32 2.86 7.13 22.09
N ILE A 33 2.82 5.81 21.99
CA ILE A 33 1.76 5.11 21.26
C ILE A 33 0.67 4.72 22.23
N GLY A 34 -0.55 5.17 21.96
CA GLY A 34 -1.71 4.84 22.77
C GLY A 34 -2.98 4.71 21.96
N MET A 35 -4.07 4.48 22.67
CA MET A 35 -5.42 4.32 22.14
C MET A 35 -6.40 4.89 23.15
N GLU A 36 -7.29 5.78 22.72
CA GLU A 36 -8.45 6.16 23.52
C GLU A 36 -9.54 5.12 23.27
N SER A 37 -9.53 4.05 24.06
CA SER A 37 -10.44 2.93 23.92
C SER A 37 -11.87 3.29 24.30
N TYR A 38 -12.84 2.71 23.58
CA TYR A 38 -14.22 2.69 24.04
C TYR A 38 -14.39 1.54 25.03
N PHE A 39 -14.89 1.83 26.22
CA PHE A 39 -14.99 0.92 27.34
C PHE A 39 -16.45 0.69 27.73
N THR A 40 -16.81 -0.57 27.97
CA THR A 40 -18.12 -0.99 28.48
C THR A 40 -17.97 -2.06 29.56
N ASN A 41 -19.02 -2.33 30.33
CA ASN A 41 -19.00 -3.42 31.31
C ASN A 41 -19.02 -4.82 30.64
N ASN A 42 -19.63 -4.92 29.45
CA ASN A 42 -19.76 -6.16 28.70
C ASN A 42 -19.72 -5.87 27.20
N ARG A 43 -18.69 -6.35 26.49
CA ARG A 43 -18.51 -6.07 25.05
C ARG A 43 -19.57 -6.71 24.16
N PHE A 44 -20.25 -7.76 24.64
CA PHE A 44 -21.26 -8.51 23.89
C PHE A 44 -22.67 -7.92 23.99
N GLU A 45 -22.92 -6.98 24.92
CA GLU A 45 -24.22 -6.34 25.05
C GLU A 45 -24.51 -5.42 23.86
N LYS A 46 -25.58 -5.76 23.12
CA LYS A 46 -26.18 -4.94 22.06
C LYS A 46 -27.60 -4.63 22.50
N LYS A 47 -27.90 -3.38 22.86
CA LYS A 47 -29.29 -2.98 23.15
C LYS A 47 -30.08 -2.99 21.83
N GLY A 48 -31.33 -3.44 21.86
CA GLY A 48 -32.15 -3.67 20.66
C GLY A 48 -32.47 -2.42 19.86
N GLU A 49 -32.92 -2.62 18.61
CA GLU A 49 -33.38 -1.57 17.69
C GLU A 49 -34.49 -0.71 18.34
N GLY A 50 -34.27 0.62 18.42
CA GLY A 50 -35.25 1.57 18.94
C GLY A 50 -34.74 2.57 19.99
N SER A 51 -33.49 2.47 20.45
CA SER A 51 -32.85 3.58 21.17
C SER A 51 -32.11 4.47 20.18
N ASP A 52 -32.80 5.46 19.60
CA ASP A 52 -32.26 6.47 18.67
C ASP A 52 -31.21 7.42 19.29
N ASP A 53 -30.69 7.09 20.47
CA ASP A 53 -29.79 7.95 21.20
C ASP A 53 -28.40 7.32 21.27
N ILE A 54 -27.57 7.67 20.27
CA ILE A 54 -26.10 7.49 20.24
C ILE A 54 -25.45 7.98 21.55
N LEU A 55 -26.16 8.80 22.35
CA LEU A 55 -25.73 9.35 23.63
C LEU A 55 -26.05 8.47 24.85
N THR A 56 -26.89 7.42 24.73
CA THR A 56 -27.27 6.55 25.87
C THR A 56 -26.54 5.21 25.90
N ASP A 57 -25.84 4.86 24.81
CA ASP A 57 -24.95 3.72 24.80
C ASP A 57 -23.71 4.09 25.62
N LYS A 58 -23.48 3.36 26.71
CA LYS A 58 -22.45 3.64 27.73
C LYS A 58 -21.04 3.31 27.21
N ASN A 59 -20.65 3.99 26.13
CA ASN A 59 -19.33 3.91 25.51
C ASN A 59 -18.43 4.90 26.22
N TYR A 60 -17.89 4.48 27.36
CA TYR A 60 -16.98 5.31 28.13
C TYR A 60 -15.61 5.38 27.46
N HIS A 61 -14.83 6.41 27.74
CA HIS A 61 -13.49 6.53 27.22
C HIS A 61 -12.45 6.06 28.25
N LEU A 62 -11.36 5.46 27.79
CA LEU A 62 -10.22 5.09 28.61
C LEU A 62 -8.96 5.16 27.77
N ILE A 63 -7.96 5.92 28.19
CA ILE A 63 -6.71 6.07 27.44
C ILE A 63 -5.72 5.01 27.92
N LEU A 64 -5.15 4.28 26.96
CA LEU A 64 -4.11 3.28 27.20
C LEU A 64 -2.85 3.65 26.43
N PHE A 65 -1.69 3.68 27.07
CA PHE A 65 -0.38 3.88 26.43
C PHE A 65 0.47 2.62 26.54
N ALA A 66 1.21 2.28 25.48
CA ALA A 66 2.21 1.22 25.51
C ALA A 66 3.51 1.72 26.13
N LYS A 67 3.92 1.11 27.25
CA LYS A 67 5.21 1.40 27.87
C LYS A 67 6.37 0.77 27.10
N ASP A 68 6.15 -0.42 26.58
CA ASP A 68 7.17 -1.28 25.99
C ASP A 68 6.55 -2.20 24.92
N LYS A 69 7.35 -3.14 24.40
CA LYS A 69 6.91 -4.11 23.39
C LYS A 69 5.72 -4.97 23.84
N THR A 70 5.66 -5.34 25.12
CA THR A 70 4.54 -6.11 25.69
C THR A 70 3.28 -5.26 25.68
N GLY A 71 3.39 -4.00 26.13
CA GLY A 71 2.30 -3.03 26.05
C GLY A 71 1.79 -2.83 24.63
N PHE A 72 2.68 -2.67 23.66
CA PHE A 72 2.27 -2.50 22.26
C PHE A 72 1.57 -3.74 21.70
N LYS A 73 2.06 -4.95 22.01
CA LYS A 73 1.37 -6.21 21.68
C LYS A 73 -0.03 -6.27 22.28
N ASN A 74 -0.16 -5.85 23.54
CA ASN A 74 -1.45 -5.80 24.23
C ASN A 74 -2.40 -4.75 23.63
N LEU A 75 -1.90 -3.56 23.23
CA LEU A 75 -2.71 -2.58 22.48
C LEU A 75 -3.21 -3.14 21.15
N MET A 76 -2.35 -3.85 20.40
CA MET A 76 -2.76 -4.49 19.15
C MET A 76 -3.86 -5.54 19.38
N LYS A 77 -3.75 -6.35 20.43
CA LYS A 77 -4.80 -7.32 20.81
C LYS A 77 -6.10 -6.65 21.23
N LEU A 78 -6.02 -5.65 22.11
CA LEU A 78 -7.20 -4.90 22.57
C LEU A 78 -7.93 -4.25 21.40
N SER A 79 -7.20 -3.55 20.51
CA SER A 79 -7.79 -2.94 19.32
C SER A 79 -8.40 -4.00 18.39
N SER A 80 -7.72 -5.14 18.19
CA SER A 80 -8.23 -6.22 17.35
C SER A 80 -9.53 -6.81 17.88
N ILE A 81 -9.58 -7.15 19.17
CA ILE A 81 -10.78 -7.72 19.79
C ILE A 81 -11.92 -6.70 19.82
N ALA A 82 -11.62 -5.42 20.04
CA ALA A 82 -12.61 -4.35 20.01
C ALA A 82 -13.32 -4.25 18.65
N TYR A 83 -12.60 -4.46 17.55
CA TYR A 83 -13.16 -4.44 16.19
C TYR A 83 -13.75 -5.77 15.71
N THR A 84 -13.30 -6.90 16.25
CA THR A 84 -13.70 -8.24 15.78
C THR A 84 -14.81 -8.87 16.61
N GLU A 85 -14.86 -8.58 17.92
CA GLU A 85 -15.86 -9.09 18.86
C GLU A 85 -16.72 -7.97 19.47
N GLY A 86 -16.08 -6.88 19.91
CA GLY A 86 -16.72 -5.82 20.70
C GLY A 86 -17.43 -4.72 19.89
N PHE A 87 -17.45 -4.86 18.56
CA PHE A 87 -17.98 -3.82 17.67
C PHE A 87 -19.51 -3.77 17.70
N TYR A 88 -20.05 -2.61 18.09
CA TYR A 88 -21.47 -2.29 17.96
C TYR A 88 -21.61 -1.04 17.08
N TYR A 89 -21.72 0.16 17.67
CA TYR A 89 -21.50 1.42 16.94
C TYR A 89 -20.04 1.87 16.94
N LYS A 90 -19.28 1.41 17.93
CA LYS A 90 -17.87 1.69 18.17
C LYS A 90 -17.15 0.39 18.55
N PRO A 91 -15.82 0.30 18.35
CA PRO A 91 -15.04 -0.86 18.78
C PRO A 91 -14.82 -0.80 20.30
N ARG A 92 -15.46 -1.68 21.07
CA ARG A 92 -15.47 -1.61 22.55
C ARG A 92 -14.65 -2.71 23.20
N ILE A 93 -13.99 -2.39 24.31
CA ILE A 93 -13.35 -3.33 25.23
C ILE A 93 -14.10 -3.39 26.57
N ASP A 94 -13.77 -4.35 27.41
CA ASP A 94 -14.36 -4.53 28.74
C ASP A 94 -13.34 -4.95 29.81
N TRP A 95 -13.83 -5.22 31.02
CA TRP A 95 -13.00 -5.58 32.16
C TRP A 95 -12.19 -6.87 31.97
N GLU A 96 -12.77 -7.88 31.32
CA GLU A 96 -12.08 -9.16 31.08
C GLU A 96 -10.83 -8.92 30.22
N LEU A 97 -10.99 -8.10 29.18
CA LEU A 97 -9.88 -7.76 28.30
C LEU A 97 -8.82 -6.90 29.00
N LEU A 98 -9.22 -5.93 29.84
CA LEU A 98 -8.26 -5.16 30.62
C LEU A 98 -7.49 -6.05 31.61
N GLU A 99 -8.18 -6.92 32.36
CA GLU A 99 -7.55 -7.85 33.29
C GLU A 99 -6.55 -8.78 32.56
N LYS A 100 -6.87 -9.22 31.35
CA LYS A 100 -6.01 -10.11 30.55
C LYS A 100 -4.82 -9.40 29.88
N TYR A 101 -4.99 -8.16 29.41
CA TYR A 101 -4.02 -7.47 28.54
C TYR A 101 -3.50 -6.14 29.14
N HIS A 102 -3.49 -5.97 30.47
CA HIS A 102 -2.99 -4.75 31.13
C HIS A 102 -1.46 -4.65 31.19
N GLU A 103 -0.74 -5.77 31.11
CA GLU A 103 0.72 -5.78 31.27
C GLU A 103 1.41 -4.87 30.24
N GLY A 104 2.39 -4.08 30.68
CA GLY A 104 3.09 -3.13 29.80
C GLY A 104 2.27 -1.90 29.40
N LEU A 105 1.05 -1.72 29.91
CA LEU A 105 0.21 -0.54 29.62
C LEU A 105 0.19 0.47 30.77
N ILE A 106 0.06 1.75 30.41
CA ILE A 106 -0.38 2.83 31.30
C ILE A 106 -1.83 3.15 31.02
N CYS A 107 -2.61 3.40 32.06
CA CYS A 107 -4.03 3.72 31.98
C CYS A 107 -4.32 5.13 32.49
N GLN A 108 -5.06 5.93 31.73
CA GLN A 108 -5.60 7.21 32.17
C GLN A 108 -7.13 7.21 32.12
N THR A 109 -7.76 7.89 33.08
CA THR A 109 -9.24 7.94 33.21
C THR A 109 -9.96 8.73 32.12
N ALA A 110 -9.23 9.30 31.16
CA ALA A 110 -9.72 10.00 29.97
C ALA A 110 -10.51 11.29 30.28
N CYS A 111 -11.20 11.79 29.25
CA CYS A 111 -12.02 13.01 29.27
C CYS A 111 -13.32 12.84 30.08
N LEU A 112 -14.24 13.81 29.99
CA LEU A 112 -15.53 13.79 30.69
C LEU A 112 -16.44 12.59 30.30
N LYS A 113 -16.14 11.93 29.18
CA LYS A 113 -16.78 10.65 28.78
C LYS A 113 -16.12 9.42 29.38
N GLY A 114 -15.03 9.57 30.13
CA GLY A 114 -14.43 8.49 30.90
C GLY A 114 -15.32 8.05 32.06
N PHE A 115 -15.19 6.78 32.46
CA PHE A 115 -16.08 6.17 33.45
C PHE A 115 -16.06 6.93 34.80
N VAL A 116 -14.85 7.25 35.29
CA VAL A 116 -14.63 7.92 36.57
C VAL A 116 -15.03 9.41 36.51
N PRO A 117 -14.52 10.22 35.54
CA PRO A 117 -14.93 11.63 35.41
C PRO A 117 -16.44 11.80 35.23
N ASN A 118 -17.08 10.95 34.42
CA ASN A 118 -18.52 11.04 34.14
C ASN A 118 -19.38 10.84 35.40
N LEU A 119 -19.03 9.87 36.23
CA LEU A 119 -19.74 9.61 37.49
C LEU A 119 -19.51 10.74 38.51
N LEU A 120 -18.30 11.28 38.58
CA LEU A 120 -17.98 12.40 39.47
C LEU A 120 -18.75 13.66 39.05
N ALA A 121 -18.83 13.97 37.75
CA ALA A 121 -19.64 15.06 37.23
C ALA A 121 -21.14 14.93 37.58
N GLN A 122 -21.63 13.69 37.76
CA GLN A 122 -23.01 13.40 38.19
C GLN A 122 -23.18 13.36 39.72
N GLY A 123 -22.12 13.65 40.50
CA GLY A 123 -22.15 13.57 41.97
C GLY A 123 -22.14 12.14 42.54
N LYS A 124 -21.89 11.11 41.72
CA LYS A 124 -21.90 9.69 42.13
C LYS A 124 -20.52 9.24 42.64
N TYR A 125 -20.06 9.86 43.72
CA TYR A 125 -18.69 9.67 44.24
C TYR A 125 -18.38 8.21 44.61
N GLU A 126 -19.26 7.53 45.34
CA GLU A 126 -19.03 6.14 45.79
C GLU A 126 -18.96 5.14 44.64
N GLU A 127 -19.78 5.34 43.59
CA GLU A 127 -19.69 4.55 42.37
C GLU A 127 -18.36 4.81 41.66
N ALA A 128 -17.98 6.08 41.47
CA ALA A 128 -16.72 6.45 40.83
C ALA A 128 -15.52 5.83 41.56
N LYS A 129 -15.54 5.84 42.89
CA LYS A 129 -14.52 5.23 43.75
C LYS A 129 -14.41 3.73 43.55
N LYS A 130 -15.52 3.01 43.40
CA LYS A 130 -15.51 1.56 43.13
C LYS A 130 -14.80 1.25 41.81
N TYR A 131 -15.10 2.01 40.75
CA TYR A 131 -14.48 1.81 39.43
C TYR A 131 -13.00 2.21 39.42
N ALA A 132 -12.66 3.34 40.04
CA ALA A 132 -11.29 3.78 40.19
C ALA A 132 -10.44 2.78 40.99
N LYS A 133 -11.00 2.18 42.04
CA LYS A 133 -10.33 1.10 42.79
C LYS A 133 -10.09 -0.12 41.92
N ARG A 134 -11.06 -0.56 41.12
CA ARG A 134 -10.86 -1.69 40.20
C ARG A 134 -9.75 -1.41 39.18
N LEU A 135 -9.72 -0.21 38.62
CA LEU A 135 -8.61 0.20 37.74
C LEU A 135 -7.27 0.18 38.49
N LYS A 136 -7.24 0.61 39.75
CA LYS A 136 -6.02 0.58 40.58
C LYS A 136 -5.57 -0.84 40.88
N ASP A 137 -6.51 -1.75 41.11
CA ASP A 137 -6.22 -3.17 41.33
C ASP A 137 -5.61 -3.83 40.07
N ILE A 138 -6.00 -3.37 38.86
CA ILE A 138 -5.46 -3.88 37.59
C ILE A 138 -4.12 -3.23 37.23
N PHE A 139 -4.04 -1.91 37.25
CA PHE A 139 -2.89 -1.16 36.71
C PHE A 139 -1.87 -0.73 37.76
N GLY A 140 -2.19 -0.82 39.04
CA GLY A 140 -1.26 -0.47 40.12
C GLY A 140 -0.70 0.94 40.00
N GLU A 141 0.62 1.06 39.89
CA GLU A 141 1.33 2.35 39.74
C GLU A 141 1.24 2.96 38.33
N ASP A 142 0.72 2.21 37.36
CA ASP A 142 0.54 2.66 35.98
C ASP A 142 -0.86 3.22 35.71
N LEU A 143 -1.66 3.40 36.76
CA LEU A 143 -2.90 4.19 36.71
C LEU A 143 -2.62 5.65 37.02
N TYR A 144 -3.15 6.53 36.18
CA TYR A 144 -3.16 7.97 36.39
C TYR A 144 -4.59 8.50 36.25
N PHE A 145 -5.00 9.42 37.12
CA PHE A 145 -6.24 10.14 36.92
C PHE A 145 -6.01 11.39 36.09
N GLU A 146 -6.91 11.67 35.18
CA GLU A 146 -6.76 12.75 34.21
C GLU A 146 -7.68 13.91 34.54
N ILE A 147 -7.13 15.12 34.56
CA ILE A 147 -7.88 16.36 34.69
C ILE A 147 -7.70 17.22 33.43
N GLN A 148 -8.75 17.93 33.05
CA GLN A 148 -8.77 18.82 31.89
C GLN A 148 -9.41 20.14 32.28
N VAL A 149 -8.85 21.28 31.89
CA VAL A 149 -9.41 22.61 32.23
C VAL A 149 -10.12 23.20 31.02
N ASN A 150 -11.21 22.58 30.57
CA ASN A 150 -11.87 22.93 29.30
C ASN A 150 -12.98 23.99 29.40
N GLY A 151 -13.16 24.58 30.59
CA GLY A 151 -14.14 25.64 30.84
C GLY A 151 -15.58 25.17 31.04
N LEU A 152 -15.83 23.84 31.05
CA LEU A 152 -17.13 23.28 31.40
C LEU A 152 -17.30 23.15 32.91
N GLU A 153 -18.48 23.47 33.42
CA GLU A 153 -18.78 23.36 34.85
C GLU A 153 -18.77 21.90 35.30
N GLU A 154 -19.31 21.01 34.47
CA GLU A 154 -19.30 19.57 34.71
C GLU A 154 -17.88 19.01 34.82
N GLN A 155 -16.92 19.62 34.10
CA GLN A 155 -15.50 19.27 34.17
C GLN A 155 -14.85 19.77 35.46
N ASN A 156 -15.20 20.97 35.94
CA ASN A 156 -14.68 21.49 37.21
C ASN A 156 -15.09 20.56 38.37
N ILE A 157 -16.36 20.16 38.41
CA ILE A 157 -16.89 19.20 39.39
C ILE A 157 -16.15 17.86 39.31
N ALA A 158 -15.92 17.35 38.09
CA ALA A 158 -15.17 16.12 37.90
C ALA A 158 -13.72 16.25 38.39
N ASN A 159 -13.02 17.36 38.06
CA ASN A 159 -11.63 17.60 38.45
C ASN A 159 -11.45 17.62 39.99
N GLU A 160 -12.34 18.30 40.71
CA GLU A 160 -12.32 18.33 42.18
C GLU A 160 -12.50 16.91 42.77
N GLY A 161 -13.47 16.18 42.24
CA GLY A 161 -13.72 14.79 42.61
C GLY A 161 -12.52 13.88 42.35
N ILE A 162 -11.85 14.07 41.21
CA ILE A 162 -10.65 13.33 40.81
C ILE A 162 -9.50 13.58 41.77
N ILE A 163 -9.23 14.84 42.12
CA ILE A 163 -8.16 15.22 43.05
C ILE A 163 -8.41 14.64 44.44
N ARG A 164 -9.66 14.65 44.90
CA ARG A 164 -10.04 14.01 46.16
C ARG A 164 -9.79 12.49 46.11
N LEU A 165 -10.25 11.84 45.04
CA LEU A 165 -10.13 10.40 44.87
C LEU A 165 -8.67 9.94 44.74
N ALA A 166 -7.85 10.74 44.04
CA ALA A 166 -6.41 10.54 43.90
C ALA A 166 -5.71 10.47 45.26
N LYS A 167 -6.04 11.40 46.17
CA LYS A 167 -5.50 11.42 47.54
C LYS A 167 -5.95 10.21 48.35
N GLU A 168 -7.21 9.82 48.24
CA GLU A 168 -7.76 8.65 48.96
C GLU A 168 -7.17 7.32 48.49
N LEU A 169 -6.88 7.16 47.19
CA LEU A 169 -6.41 5.91 46.59
C LEU A 169 -4.90 5.86 46.34
N GLY A 170 -4.16 6.95 46.60
CA GLY A 170 -2.73 7.05 46.31
C GLY A 170 -2.42 6.94 44.82
N VAL A 171 -3.22 7.61 43.98
CA VAL A 171 -3.09 7.61 42.51
C VAL A 171 -2.61 8.99 42.06
N LYS A 172 -1.66 9.03 41.11
CA LYS A 172 -1.14 10.30 40.57
C LYS A 172 -2.14 10.92 39.60
N VAL A 173 -2.15 12.25 39.53
CA VAL A 173 -3.03 13.01 38.64
C VAL A 173 -2.20 13.67 37.53
N VAL A 174 -2.72 13.70 36.31
CA VAL A 174 -2.09 14.30 35.13
C VAL A 174 -3.04 15.29 34.45
N GLY A 175 -2.48 16.38 33.90
CA GLY A 175 -3.22 17.39 33.16
C GLY A 175 -3.07 17.23 31.65
N THR A 176 -4.19 17.20 30.91
CA THR A 176 -4.22 17.05 29.44
C THR A 176 -5.19 18.05 28.79
N ASN A 177 -5.20 18.10 27.45
CA ASN A 177 -6.06 19.02 26.69
C ASN A 177 -7.05 18.34 25.73
N ASP A 178 -6.95 17.03 25.50
CA ASP A 178 -7.77 16.31 24.53
C ASP A 178 -7.76 16.95 23.12
N SER A 179 -6.56 17.18 22.58
CA SER A 179 -6.38 17.93 21.34
C SER A 179 -6.88 17.16 20.10
N HIS A 180 -7.69 17.82 19.26
CA HIS A 180 -8.31 17.25 18.06
C HIS A 180 -7.90 17.93 16.74
N TYR A 181 -7.25 19.10 16.83
CA TYR A 181 -6.79 19.87 15.67
C TYR A 181 -5.52 20.65 16.01
N LEU A 182 -4.82 21.19 15.00
CA LEU A 182 -3.49 21.75 15.21
C LEU A 182 -3.53 23.20 15.72
N ASN A 183 -4.31 24.08 15.08
CA ASN A 183 -4.33 25.51 15.40
C ASN A 183 -5.70 25.97 15.94
N PRO A 184 -5.77 27.01 16.79
CA PRO A 184 -7.02 27.51 17.36
C PRO A 184 -8.13 27.81 16.32
N GLU A 185 -7.74 28.34 15.16
CA GLU A 185 -8.63 28.69 14.04
C GLU A 185 -9.19 27.47 13.28
N ASP A 186 -8.73 26.25 13.58
CA ASP A 186 -9.17 25.02 12.91
C ASP A 186 -10.46 24.44 13.51
N HIS A 187 -10.99 25.05 14.59
CA HIS A 187 -12.23 24.60 15.23
C HIS A 187 -13.42 24.54 14.25
N THR A 188 -13.54 25.50 13.33
CA THR A 188 -14.60 25.48 12.30
C THR A 188 -14.41 24.32 11.32
N ALA A 189 -13.18 24.02 10.93
CA ALA A 189 -12.88 22.88 10.05
C ALA A 189 -13.19 21.55 10.77
N HIS A 190 -12.95 21.48 12.08
CA HIS A 190 -13.35 20.34 12.89
C HIS A 190 -14.88 20.17 12.98
N ASP A 191 -15.63 21.27 13.14
CA ASP A 191 -17.10 21.24 13.08
C ASP A 191 -17.62 20.82 11.68
N VAL A 192 -16.90 21.15 10.61
CA VAL A 192 -17.20 20.64 9.24
C VAL A 192 -17.07 19.12 9.19
N VAL A 193 -16.02 18.53 9.77
CA VAL A 193 -15.87 17.07 9.84
C VAL A 193 -17.04 16.43 10.58
N LYS A 194 -17.47 17.02 11.70
CA LYS A 194 -18.65 16.56 12.45
C LYS A 194 -19.92 16.67 11.61
N ALA A 195 -20.13 17.79 10.93
CA ALA A 195 -21.28 17.99 10.05
C ALA A 195 -21.32 16.95 8.92
N LEU A 196 -20.16 16.62 8.32
CA LEU A 196 -20.04 15.57 7.32
C LEU A 196 -20.44 14.19 7.86
N GLN A 197 -19.95 13.83 9.04
CA GLN A 197 -20.28 12.55 9.69
C GLN A 197 -21.78 12.45 10.02
N MET A 198 -22.38 13.55 10.45
CA MET A 198 -23.80 13.63 10.78
C MET A 198 -24.71 13.85 9.57
N LYS A 199 -24.14 14.03 8.37
CA LYS A 199 -24.85 14.39 7.13
C LYS A 199 -25.71 15.65 7.27
N LYS A 200 -25.16 16.68 7.92
CA LYS A 200 -25.82 17.98 8.16
C LYS A 200 -25.03 19.13 7.58
N THR A 201 -25.69 20.27 7.47
CA THR A 201 -25.03 21.57 7.28
C THR A 201 -24.46 22.10 8.59
N LEU A 202 -23.47 23.00 8.54
CA LEU A 202 -22.97 23.70 9.73
C LEU A 202 -24.09 24.48 10.42
N LYS A 203 -24.98 25.10 9.65
CA LYS A 203 -26.12 25.86 10.19
C LYS A 203 -27.03 24.96 11.04
N GLU A 204 -27.38 23.78 10.55
CA GLU A 204 -28.16 22.79 11.30
C GLU A 204 -27.41 22.33 12.55
N LEU A 205 -26.13 21.99 12.40
CA LEU A 205 -25.27 21.54 13.50
C LEU A 205 -25.24 22.56 14.66
N TYR A 206 -25.08 23.84 14.35
CA TYR A 206 -25.08 24.92 15.35
C TYR A 206 -26.48 25.13 15.94
N SER A 207 -27.53 25.14 15.12
CA SER A 207 -28.90 25.38 15.59
C SER A 207 -29.41 24.29 16.55
N GLU A 208 -28.96 23.04 16.36
CA GLU A 208 -29.30 21.92 17.23
C GLU A 208 -28.40 21.82 18.47
N GLY A 209 -27.44 22.74 18.66
CA GLY A 209 -26.48 22.68 19.76
C GLY A 209 -25.54 21.47 19.68
N LYS A 210 -25.33 20.92 18.48
CA LYS A 210 -24.54 19.70 18.25
C LYS A 210 -23.10 19.98 17.85
N ALA A 211 -22.70 21.23 17.67
CA ALA A 211 -21.30 21.61 17.51
C ALA A 211 -20.49 21.33 18.80
N PHE A 212 -19.17 21.34 18.72
CA PHE A 212 -18.35 21.15 19.92
C PHE A 212 -18.54 22.33 20.90
N ARG A 213 -18.98 22.03 22.14
CA ARG A 213 -19.18 23.02 23.21
C ARG A 213 -17.86 23.64 23.67
N VAL A 214 -16.80 22.83 23.69
CA VAL A 214 -15.47 23.24 24.12
C VAL A 214 -14.74 23.87 22.94
N LYS A 215 -14.34 25.14 23.12
CA LYS A 215 -13.38 25.81 22.24
C LYS A 215 -11.98 25.69 22.87
N GLY A 216 -10.95 25.45 22.06
CA GLY A 216 -9.56 25.31 22.54
C GLY A 216 -9.04 23.88 22.66
N LEU A 217 -9.57 22.96 21.84
CA LEU A 217 -9.04 21.61 21.65
C LEU A 217 -7.94 21.57 20.57
N HIS A 218 -7.25 22.70 20.32
CA HIS A 218 -6.08 22.70 19.46
C HIS A 218 -4.89 22.06 20.18
N PHE A 219 -3.83 21.77 19.43
CA PHE A 219 -2.55 21.33 19.99
C PHE A 219 -1.86 22.53 20.67
N THR A 220 -2.13 22.68 21.96
CA THR A 220 -1.72 23.83 22.77
C THR A 220 -0.23 23.87 22.96
N ARG A 221 0.34 25.08 23.04
CA ARG A 221 1.76 25.26 23.41
C ARG A 221 1.94 25.12 24.92
N PRO A 222 3.14 24.76 25.42
CA PRO A 222 3.40 24.63 26.85
C PRO A 222 2.99 25.87 27.65
N GLU A 223 3.29 27.07 27.15
CA GLU A 223 2.98 28.33 27.83
C GLU A 223 1.47 28.53 28.01
N GLU A 224 0.68 28.17 26.99
CA GLU A 224 -0.77 28.21 27.05
C GLU A 224 -1.33 27.16 28.02
N MET A 225 -0.75 25.96 28.04
CA MET A 225 -1.12 24.92 29.02
C MET A 225 -0.85 25.36 30.45
N TYR A 226 0.30 25.99 30.73
CA TYR A 226 0.62 26.50 32.06
C TYR A 226 -0.36 27.59 32.53
N GLU A 227 -0.75 28.51 31.65
CA GLU A 227 -1.76 29.52 32.01
C GLU A 227 -3.14 28.88 32.23
N LYS A 228 -3.52 27.93 31.37
CA LYS A 228 -4.79 27.19 31.47
C LYS A 228 -4.89 26.36 32.75
N PHE A 229 -3.77 25.84 33.24
CA PHE A 229 -3.66 25.03 34.47
C PHE A 229 -3.12 25.83 35.66
N LYS A 230 -3.32 27.14 35.70
CA LYS A 230 -2.89 27.95 36.84
C LYS A 230 -3.54 27.46 38.14
N GLY A 231 -2.72 27.14 39.15
CA GLY A 231 -3.13 26.47 40.40
C GLY A 231 -3.15 24.94 40.34
N TYR A 232 -2.92 24.34 39.17
CA TYR A 232 -2.91 22.90 38.88
C TYR A 232 -1.62 22.48 38.16
N GLU A 233 -0.58 23.31 38.18
CA GLU A 233 0.64 23.17 37.37
C GLU A 233 1.44 21.91 37.71
N GLU A 234 1.30 21.38 38.93
CA GLU A 234 1.94 20.12 39.35
C GLU A 234 1.48 18.94 38.50
N TYR A 235 0.21 18.92 38.08
CA TYR A 235 -0.37 17.82 37.30
C TYR A 235 0.13 17.84 35.85
N LEU A 236 0.54 18.99 35.33
CA LEU A 236 1.24 19.06 34.04
C LEU A 236 2.62 18.40 34.12
N LYS A 237 3.34 18.58 35.24
CA LYS A 237 4.69 17.98 35.40
C LYS A 237 4.64 16.46 35.42
N ASN A 238 3.58 15.86 35.97
CA ASN A 238 3.39 14.42 36.02
C ASN A 238 3.25 13.78 34.61
N THR A 239 2.92 14.54 33.57
CA THR A 239 2.90 14.03 32.19
C THR A 239 4.28 13.56 31.72
N MET A 240 5.35 14.16 32.24
CA MET A 240 6.73 13.76 31.92
C MET A 240 7.07 12.38 32.48
N GLU A 241 6.50 11.98 33.62
CA GLU A 241 6.70 10.64 34.17
C GLU A 241 6.14 9.57 33.24
N ILE A 242 4.96 9.81 32.65
CA ILE A 242 4.38 8.91 31.64
C ILE A 242 5.31 8.85 30.43
N ALA A 243 5.79 10.00 29.96
CA ALA A 243 6.73 10.04 28.85
C ALA A 243 8.04 9.29 29.16
N GLU A 244 8.54 9.34 30.38
CA GLU A 244 9.75 8.62 30.82
C GLU A 244 9.52 7.11 30.92
N LYS A 245 8.34 6.67 31.37
CA LYS A 245 7.96 5.25 31.44
C LYS A 245 7.76 4.62 30.05
N CYS A 246 7.30 5.38 29.06
CA CYS A 246 7.05 4.88 27.71
C CYS A 246 8.33 4.80 26.87
N ASN A 247 8.93 3.62 26.76
CA ASN A 247 10.15 3.36 25.99
C ASN A 247 9.92 2.26 24.94
N LEU A 248 8.86 2.41 24.14
CA LEU A 248 8.53 1.48 23.07
C LEU A 248 9.57 1.52 21.94
N GLU A 249 10.06 0.34 21.58
CA GLU A 249 10.81 0.09 20.35
C GLU A 249 9.98 -0.82 19.44
N ILE A 250 9.60 -0.33 18.26
CA ILE A 250 8.86 -1.12 17.27
C ILE A 250 9.86 -1.89 16.41
N ASP A 251 9.71 -3.21 16.37
CA ASP A 251 10.53 -4.08 15.54
C ASP A 251 10.14 -3.96 14.06
N THR A 252 11.13 -3.75 13.20
CA THR A 252 10.98 -3.68 11.75
C THR A 252 11.54 -4.93 11.09
N ALA A 253 11.33 -5.07 9.78
CA ALA A 253 11.99 -6.08 8.96
C ALA A 253 13.52 -6.03 9.10
N GLU A 254 14.09 -4.85 9.33
CA GLU A 254 15.55 -4.68 9.48
C GLU A 254 16.06 -5.19 10.84
N THR A 255 15.27 -5.05 11.92
CA THR A 255 15.69 -5.46 13.28
C THR A 255 15.33 -6.91 13.59
N ARG A 256 14.18 -7.39 13.10
CA ARG A 256 13.65 -8.74 13.39
C ARG A 256 13.77 -9.72 12.23
N GLY A 257 13.96 -9.23 11.01
CA GLY A 257 13.82 -10.03 9.80
C GLY A 257 12.37 -10.15 9.33
N TYR A 258 12.19 -10.82 8.19
CA TYR A 258 10.89 -11.07 7.58
C TYR A 258 10.13 -12.20 8.29
N LEU A 259 8.81 -12.04 8.37
CA LEU A 259 7.89 -12.96 9.01
C LEU A 259 7.19 -13.84 7.97
N PHE A 260 7.81 -14.98 7.65
CA PHE A 260 7.23 -15.94 6.71
C PHE A 260 6.26 -16.91 7.39
N PRO A 261 5.12 -17.24 6.74
CA PRO A 261 4.33 -18.41 7.06
C PRO A 261 5.21 -19.66 7.09
N LYS A 262 5.00 -20.55 8.08
CA LYS A 262 5.77 -21.79 8.14
C LYS A 262 5.34 -22.71 6.99
N PHE A 263 6.30 -23.12 6.17
CA PHE A 263 6.04 -24.09 5.10
C PHE A 263 6.42 -25.51 5.53
N GLU A 264 5.44 -26.41 5.56
CA GLU A 264 5.69 -27.82 5.87
C GLU A 264 6.44 -28.50 4.72
N THR A 265 7.63 -29.03 5.03
CA THR A 265 8.49 -29.75 4.10
C THR A 265 8.40 -31.27 4.30
N PRO A 266 8.48 -32.07 3.22
CA PRO A 266 8.49 -33.52 3.34
C PRO A 266 9.80 -34.02 3.96
N GLU A 267 9.74 -35.19 4.61
CA GLU A 267 10.92 -35.96 5.06
C GLU A 267 11.89 -35.20 6.00
N GLY A 268 11.42 -34.15 6.67
CA GLY A 268 12.25 -33.33 7.57
C GLY A 268 13.31 -32.48 6.85
N MET A 269 13.18 -32.29 5.53
CA MET A 269 14.08 -31.41 4.77
C MET A 269 13.96 -29.96 5.25
N THR A 270 15.04 -29.19 5.18
CA THR A 270 14.93 -27.74 5.38
C THR A 270 14.21 -27.08 4.19
N PRO A 271 13.56 -25.91 4.36
CA PRO A 271 12.95 -25.17 3.25
C PRO A 271 13.91 -24.93 2.09
N ALA A 272 15.18 -24.60 2.36
CA ALA A 272 16.20 -24.39 1.34
C ALA A 272 16.49 -25.65 0.51
N GLN A 273 16.60 -26.82 1.17
CA GLN A 273 16.82 -28.11 0.47
C GLN A 273 15.63 -28.51 -0.39
N TYR A 274 14.41 -28.35 0.13
CA TYR A 274 13.20 -28.70 -0.62
C TYR A 274 12.98 -27.75 -1.80
N PHE A 275 13.21 -26.45 -1.60
CA PHE A 275 13.20 -25.44 -2.66
C PHE A 275 14.17 -25.78 -3.79
N GLU A 276 15.44 -26.09 -3.47
CA GLU A 276 16.45 -26.44 -4.46
C GLU A 276 16.05 -27.70 -5.25
N LYS A 277 15.57 -28.74 -4.56
CA LYS A 277 15.05 -29.96 -5.19
C LYS A 277 13.96 -29.64 -6.22
N LEU A 278 12.93 -28.87 -5.82
CA LEU A 278 11.83 -28.51 -6.71
C LEU A 278 12.29 -27.65 -7.89
N ALA A 279 13.22 -26.73 -7.67
CA ALA A 279 13.74 -25.87 -8.74
C ALA A 279 14.50 -26.69 -9.79
N ARG A 280 15.33 -27.64 -9.37
CA ARG A 280 16.08 -28.54 -10.26
C ARG A 280 15.16 -29.50 -11.02
N GLU A 281 14.21 -30.14 -10.34
CA GLU A 281 13.21 -30.99 -10.99
C GLU A 281 12.32 -30.20 -11.96
N GLY A 282 12.00 -28.96 -11.61
CA GLY A 282 11.25 -28.03 -12.45
C GLY A 282 11.99 -27.69 -13.74
N LEU A 283 13.30 -27.45 -13.67
CA LEU A 283 14.12 -27.19 -14.85
C LEU A 283 14.11 -28.37 -15.81
N GLU A 284 14.37 -29.58 -15.33
CA GLU A 284 14.40 -30.78 -16.20
C GLU A 284 13.06 -30.97 -16.94
N LYS A 285 11.92 -30.77 -16.26
CA LYS A 285 10.58 -30.80 -16.90
C LYS A 285 10.40 -29.71 -17.96
N ARG A 286 10.94 -28.51 -17.76
CA ARG A 286 10.88 -27.43 -18.76
C ARG A 286 11.74 -27.79 -19.97
N LEU A 287 12.94 -28.32 -19.74
CA LEU A 287 13.87 -28.71 -20.80
C LEU A 287 13.34 -29.86 -21.66
N GLU A 288 12.64 -30.84 -21.09
CA GLU A 288 11.97 -31.94 -21.82
C GLU A 288 11.00 -31.43 -22.91
N SER A 289 10.37 -30.28 -22.67
CA SER A 289 9.40 -29.68 -23.61
C SER A 289 10.03 -28.81 -24.71
N MET A 290 11.35 -28.53 -24.64
CA MET A 290 12.05 -27.69 -25.60
C MET A 290 12.54 -28.49 -26.79
N LYS A 291 12.16 -28.09 -28.02
CA LYS A 291 12.49 -28.84 -29.24
C LYS A 291 13.89 -28.55 -29.83
N ASP A 292 14.59 -27.50 -29.38
CA ASP A 292 15.85 -27.02 -29.97
C ASP A 292 16.92 -26.66 -28.91
N LEU A 293 17.24 -27.61 -28.03
CA LEU A 293 18.20 -27.40 -26.95
C LEU A 293 19.63 -27.79 -27.37
N THR A 294 20.50 -26.80 -27.58
CA THR A 294 21.93 -27.03 -27.81
C THR A 294 22.67 -27.27 -26.49
N PRO A 295 23.85 -27.94 -26.49
CA PRO A 295 24.66 -28.10 -25.29
C PRO A 295 25.01 -26.78 -24.60
N GLU A 296 25.23 -25.71 -25.38
CA GLU A 296 25.54 -24.38 -24.87
C GLU A 296 24.34 -23.77 -24.14
N LYS A 297 23.13 -23.87 -24.72
CA LYS A 297 21.91 -23.42 -24.06
C LYS A 297 21.66 -24.21 -22.78
N LEU A 298 21.78 -25.54 -22.83
CA LEU A 298 21.62 -26.39 -21.64
C LEU A 298 22.55 -25.95 -20.50
N LYS A 299 23.81 -25.64 -20.84
CA LYS A 299 24.79 -25.11 -19.88
C LYS A 299 24.35 -23.77 -19.32
N GLU A 300 23.91 -22.84 -20.17
CA GLU A 300 23.39 -21.53 -19.76
C GLU A 300 22.22 -21.62 -18.76
N TYR A 301 21.24 -22.48 -19.03
CA TYR A 301 20.12 -22.73 -18.12
C TYR A 301 20.58 -23.25 -16.75
N ARG A 302 21.49 -24.22 -16.74
CA ARG A 302 21.99 -24.81 -15.49
C ARG A 302 22.81 -23.81 -14.67
N GLU A 303 23.71 -23.07 -15.31
CA GLU A 303 24.51 -22.04 -14.65
C GLU A 303 23.64 -20.91 -14.09
N ARG A 304 22.63 -20.47 -14.86
CA ARG A 304 21.66 -19.46 -14.39
C ARG A 304 20.86 -19.99 -13.19
N LEU A 305 20.39 -21.23 -13.24
CA LEU A 305 19.63 -21.82 -12.13
C LEU A 305 20.48 -21.91 -10.85
N ASP A 306 21.72 -22.39 -10.96
CA ASP A 306 22.63 -22.53 -9.82
C ASP A 306 22.94 -21.17 -9.17
N TYR A 307 23.15 -20.13 -9.98
CA TYR A 307 23.33 -18.76 -9.51
C TYR A 307 22.08 -18.24 -8.77
N GLU A 308 20.89 -18.37 -9.37
CA GLU A 308 19.65 -17.89 -8.75
C GLU A 308 19.33 -18.62 -7.43
N ILE A 309 19.48 -19.95 -7.40
CA ILE A 309 19.29 -20.75 -6.19
C ILE A 309 20.23 -20.29 -5.07
N LYS A 310 21.52 -20.06 -5.42
CA LYS A 310 22.50 -19.57 -4.45
C LYS A 310 22.10 -18.22 -3.87
N VAL A 311 21.72 -17.26 -4.72
CA VAL A 311 21.33 -15.91 -4.27
C VAL A 311 20.07 -15.96 -3.40
N ILE A 312 19.04 -16.72 -3.81
CA ILE A 312 17.79 -16.86 -3.06
C ILE A 312 18.02 -17.49 -1.68
N ASN A 313 18.86 -18.53 -1.61
CA ASN A 313 19.24 -19.16 -0.34
C ASN A 313 20.06 -18.23 0.55
N GLN A 314 21.03 -17.49 -0.01
CA GLN A 314 21.85 -16.52 0.73
C GLN A 314 21.01 -15.40 1.35
N MET A 315 19.93 -14.99 0.68
CA MET A 315 19.04 -13.93 1.16
C MET A 315 17.89 -14.45 2.04
N GLY A 316 17.80 -15.76 2.26
CA GLY A 316 16.78 -16.37 3.13
C GLY A 316 15.37 -16.41 2.55
N PHE A 317 15.22 -16.36 1.22
CA PHE A 317 13.91 -16.30 0.56
C PHE A 317 13.39 -17.65 0.03
N ALA A 318 14.07 -18.76 0.28
CA ALA A 318 13.64 -20.08 -0.20
C ALA A 318 12.21 -20.44 0.26
N GLU A 319 11.88 -20.17 1.52
CA GLU A 319 10.55 -20.43 2.08
C GLU A 319 9.47 -19.58 1.41
N TYR A 320 9.77 -18.32 1.10
CA TYR A 320 8.87 -17.44 0.34
C TYR A 320 8.52 -18.03 -1.04
N PHE A 321 9.52 -18.51 -1.80
CA PHE A 321 9.26 -19.14 -3.10
C PHE A 321 8.45 -20.44 -2.97
N LEU A 322 8.64 -21.21 -1.90
CA LEU A 322 7.84 -22.42 -1.63
C LEU A 322 6.37 -22.08 -1.37
N ILE A 323 6.10 -21.03 -0.58
CA ILE A 323 4.74 -20.55 -0.34
C ILE A 323 4.11 -20.09 -1.65
N VAL A 324 4.82 -19.27 -2.43
CA VAL A 324 4.31 -18.69 -3.67
C VAL A 324 4.01 -19.75 -4.73
N GLN A 325 4.94 -20.69 -4.98
CA GLN A 325 4.70 -21.74 -5.95
C GLN A 325 3.52 -22.64 -5.55
N ASP A 326 3.30 -22.84 -4.25
CA ASP A 326 2.34 -23.81 -3.75
C ASP A 326 0.89 -23.40 -4.07
N PHE A 327 0.49 -22.18 -3.72
CA PHE A 327 -0.88 -21.73 -4.03
C PHE A 327 -1.08 -21.50 -5.54
N ILE A 328 -0.05 -21.11 -6.28
CA ILE A 328 -0.09 -21.00 -7.75
C ILE A 328 -0.31 -22.39 -8.38
N ASN A 329 0.45 -23.38 -7.93
CA ASN A 329 0.33 -24.74 -8.45
C ASN A 329 -0.96 -25.43 -7.99
N TYR A 330 -1.47 -25.12 -6.79
CA TYR A 330 -2.82 -25.50 -6.38
C TYR A 330 -3.87 -24.93 -7.34
N ALA A 331 -3.81 -23.63 -7.66
CA ALA A 331 -4.74 -23.00 -8.59
C ALA A 331 -4.71 -23.69 -9.96
N LYS A 332 -3.51 -23.88 -10.52
CA LYS A 332 -3.32 -24.57 -11.81
C LYS A 332 -3.86 -26.01 -11.79
N LYS A 333 -3.60 -26.78 -10.74
CA LYS A 333 -4.09 -28.17 -10.58
C LYS A 333 -5.61 -28.25 -10.46
N ASN A 334 -6.25 -27.25 -9.87
CA ASN A 334 -7.70 -27.15 -9.72
C ASN A 334 -8.38 -26.41 -10.90
N GLY A 335 -7.66 -26.25 -12.02
CA GLY A 335 -8.17 -25.64 -13.24
C GLY A 335 -8.55 -24.17 -13.07
N ILE A 336 -7.98 -23.46 -12.09
CA ILE A 336 -8.11 -22.01 -11.92
C ILE A 336 -7.02 -21.35 -12.78
N PRO A 337 -7.40 -20.52 -13.77
CA PRO A 337 -6.44 -19.83 -14.63
C PRO A 337 -5.54 -18.89 -13.83
N VAL A 338 -4.25 -18.95 -14.13
CA VAL A 338 -3.21 -18.09 -13.57
C VAL A 338 -2.48 -17.41 -14.73
N GLY A 339 -2.18 -16.13 -14.57
CA GLY A 339 -1.41 -15.37 -15.54
C GLY A 339 0.02 -15.91 -15.72
N PRO A 340 0.66 -15.59 -16.85
CA PRO A 340 2.03 -16.03 -17.15
C PRO A 340 3.08 -15.35 -16.25
N GLY A 341 2.72 -14.29 -15.55
CA GLY A 341 3.57 -13.56 -14.61
C GLY A 341 3.22 -12.08 -14.58
N ARG A 342 3.73 -11.36 -13.58
CA ARG A 342 3.59 -9.91 -13.45
C ARG A 342 4.84 -9.33 -12.83
N GLY A 343 5.14 -8.08 -13.19
CA GLY A 343 6.18 -7.31 -12.52
C GLY A 343 7.56 -7.81 -12.92
N SER A 344 8.50 -7.86 -11.96
CA SER A 344 9.86 -8.33 -12.22
C SER A 344 10.01 -9.85 -12.09
N ALA A 345 9.04 -10.57 -11.51
CA ALA A 345 9.13 -12.01 -11.28
C ALA A 345 9.40 -12.83 -12.56
N GLY A 346 8.97 -12.33 -13.73
CA GLY A 346 9.26 -12.93 -15.03
C GLY A 346 10.76 -13.03 -15.38
N GLY A 347 11.64 -12.30 -14.69
CA GLY A 347 13.09 -12.36 -14.89
C GLY A 347 13.82 -13.49 -14.16
N SER A 348 13.12 -14.27 -13.33
CA SER A 348 13.72 -15.39 -12.58
C SER A 348 13.50 -16.74 -13.27
N LEU A 349 14.60 -17.44 -13.55
CA LEU A 349 14.56 -18.81 -14.04
C LEU A 349 14.03 -19.76 -12.97
N VAL A 350 14.34 -19.52 -11.69
CA VAL A 350 13.76 -20.28 -10.57
C VAL A 350 12.23 -20.13 -10.56
N ALA A 351 11.70 -18.92 -10.73
CA ALA A 351 10.26 -18.69 -10.79
C ALA A 351 9.60 -19.45 -11.95
N TYR A 352 10.26 -19.50 -13.11
CA TYR A 352 9.81 -20.28 -14.27
C TYR A 352 9.83 -21.80 -14.00
N CYS A 353 10.89 -22.31 -13.36
CA CYS A 353 11.05 -23.72 -13.02
C CYS A 353 10.02 -24.20 -11.98
N LEU A 354 9.74 -23.38 -10.97
CA LEU A 354 8.72 -23.65 -9.95
C LEU A 354 7.28 -23.42 -10.47
N ARG A 355 7.14 -22.98 -11.73
CA ARG A 355 5.88 -22.57 -12.36
C ARG A 355 5.14 -21.47 -11.61
N ILE A 356 5.89 -20.58 -10.97
CA ILE A 356 5.38 -19.28 -10.51
C ILE A 356 5.07 -18.44 -11.75
N THR A 357 5.99 -18.42 -12.72
CA THR A 357 5.81 -17.78 -14.03
C THR A 357 5.77 -18.82 -15.15
N GLU A 358 5.18 -18.44 -16.29
CA GLU A 358 5.21 -19.20 -17.55
C GLU A 358 6.10 -18.53 -18.61
N VAL A 359 6.74 -17.41 -18.26
CA VAL A 359 7.69 -16.70 -19.12
C VAL A 359 9.07 -17.31 -18.95
N ASP A 360 9.67 -17.76 -20.05
CA ASP A 360 11.07 -18.20 -20.11
C ASP A 360 12.00 -16.97 -20.14
N PRO A 361 12.75 -16.69 -19.06
CA PRO A 361 13.56 -15.48 -18.97
C PRO A 361 14.74 -15.47 -19.93
N LEU A 362 15.36 -16.62 -20.23
CA LEU A 362 16.52 -16.66 -21.11
C LEU A 362 16.12 -16.43 -22.57
N LYS A 363 14.97 -16.99 -22.99
CA LYS A 363 14.43 -16.75 -24.33
C LYS A 363 14.16 -15.27 -24.64
N HIS A 364 13.75 -14.50 -23.64
CA HIS A 364 13.41 -13.07 -23.80
C HIS A 364 14.48 -12.10 -23.27
N GLY A 365 15.65 -12.61 -22.87
CA GLY A 365 16.74 -11.78 -22.33
C GLY A 365 16.36 -11.02 -21.06
N LEU A 366 15.61 -11.65 -20.15
CA LEU A 366 15.15 -11.06 -18.89
C LEU A 366 16.16 -11.25 -17.75
N LEU A 367 16.26 -10.23 -16.91
CA LEU A 367 17.28 -10.12 -15.86
C LEU A 367 16.75 -10.57 -14.49
N PHE A 368 17.51 -11.47 -13.84
CA PHE A 368 17.22 -11.89 -12.47
C PHE A 368 17.51 -10.77 -11.47
N GLU A 369 18.58 -10.01 -11.65
CA GLU A 369 19.01 -8.96 -10.73
C GLU A 369 18.04 -7.79 -10.67
N ARG A 370 17.19 -7.65 -11.70
CA ARG A 370 16.08 -6.70 -11.69
C ARG A 370 14.93 -7.17 -10.79
N PHE A 371 14.75 -8.48 -10.66
CA PHE A 371 13.82 -9.06 -9.70
C PHE A 371 14.40 -9.06 -8.29
N LEU A 372 15.61 -9.57 -8.13
CA LEU A 372 16.22 -9.80 -6.84
C LEU A 372 17.71 -9.48 -6.92
N ASN A 373 18.10 -8.41 -6.22
CA ASN A 373 19.45 -7.85 -6.28
C ASN A 373 20.31 -8.41 -5.13
N PRO A 374 21.44 -9.09 -5.41
CA PRO A 374 22.24 -9.75 -4.38
C PRO A 374 22.90 -8.77 -3.38
N ASP A 375 23.17 -7.53 -3.78
CA ASP A 375 23.85 -6.54 -2.93
C ASP A 375 22.87 -5.81 -2.00
N ARG A 376 21.56 -6.07 -2.12
CA ARG A 376 20.54 -5.47 -1.26
C ARG A 376 19.47 -6.49 -0.87
N ILE A 377 19.51 -6.89 0.39
CA ILE A 377 18.45 -7.71 0.99
C ILE A 377 17.17 -6.88 1.07
N SER A 378 16.27 -7.10 0.12
CA SER A 378 14.91 -6.57 0.13
C SER A 378 13.96 -7.67 -0.31
N MET A 379 12.79 -7.73 0.33
CA MET A 379 11.77 -8.73 0.01
C MET A 379 11.41 -8.68 -1.48
N PRO A 380 11.44 -9.83 -2.19
CA PRO A 380 10.90 -9.90 -3.53
C PRO A 380 9.38 -9.76 -3.49
N ASP A 381 8.82 -9.02 -4.45
CA ASP A 381 7.38 -8.83 -4.60
C ASP A 381 6.89 -9.65 -5.80
N ILE A 382 6.24 -10.78 -5.53
CA ILE A 382 5.63 -11.63 -6.57
C ILE A 382 4.12 -11.42 -6.56
N ASP A 383 3.67 -10.57 -7.47
CA ASP A 383 2.25 -10.38 -7.75
C ASP A 383 1.73 -11.46 -8.69
N VAL A 384 0.50 -11.92 -8.46
CA VAL A 384 -0.09 -13.02 -9.23
C VAL A 384 -1.47 -12.64 -9.76
N ASP A 385 -1.65 -12.79 -11.06
CA ASP A 385 -2.94 -12.64 -11.73
C ASP A 385 -3.71 -13.98 -11.71
N PHE A 386 -4.87 -14.01 -11.06
CA PHE A 386 -5.83 -15.11 -11.10
C PHE A 386 -7.05 -14.73 -11.93
N CYS A 387 -7.83 -15.71 -12.38
CA CYS A 387 -9.14 -15.40 -12.95
C CYS A 387 -10.05 -14.74 -11.90
N MET A 388 -10.74 -13.68 -12.29
CA MET A 388 -11.53 -12.84 -11.38
C MET A 388 -12.57 -13.63 -10.57
N GLU A 389 -13.23 -14.61 -11.19
CA GLU A 389 -14.35 -15.34 -10.59
C GLU A 389 -13.93 -16.42 -9.58
N ARG A 390 -12.69 -16.93 -9.66
CA ARG A 390 -12.24 -18.07 -8.84
C ARG A 390 -11.02 -17.77 -7.99
N ARG A 391 -10.57 -16.49 -7.94
CA ARG A 391 -9.47 -16.07 -7.06
C ARG A 391 -9.77 -16.37 -5.59
N GLU A 392 -11.02 -16.22 -5.13
CA GLU A 392 -11.41 -16.45 -3.74
C GLU A 392 -11.13 -17.90 -3.32
N LYS A 393 -11.25 -18.87 -4.23
CA LYS A 393 -10.89 -20.28 -3.94
C LYS A 393 -9.41 -20.47 -3.62
N VAL A 394 -8.54 -19.62 -4.17
CA VAL A 394 -7.11 -19.64 -3.86
C VAL A 394 -6.87 -19.00 -2.50
N ILE A 395 -7.59 -17.92 -2.18
CA ILE A 395 -7.56 -17.29 -0.85
C ILE A 395 -8.04 -18.28 0.22
N ASP A 396 -9.12 -18.99 -0.04
CA ASP A 396 -9.66 -20.02 0.87
C ASP A 396 -8.67 -21.17 1.08
N TYR A 397 -7.96 -21.59 0.03
CA TYR A 397 -6.88 -22.57 0.15
C TYR A 397 -5.75 -22.06 1.06
N VAL A 398 -5.33 -20.82 0.88
CA VAL A 398 -4.29 -20.19 1.72
C VAL A 398 -4.77 -20.11 3.18
N LYS A 399 -6.02 -19.71 3.43
CA LYS A 399 -6.65 -19.72 4.77
C LYS A 399 -6.67 -21.12 5.40
N GLN A 400 -7.07 -22.14 4.63
CA GLN A 400 -7.11 -23.52 5.12
C GLN A 400 -5.70 -24.04 5.46
N LYS A 401 -4.70 -23.68 4.66
CA LYS A 401 -3.32 -24.16 4.83
C LYS A 401 -2.58 -23.49 5.97
N TYR A 402 -2.66 -22.16 6.08
CA TYR A 402 -1.89 -21.39 7.07
C TYR A 402 -2.69 -20.97 8.31
N GLY A 403 -3.99 -21.27 8.33
CA GLY A 403 -4.93 -20.89 9.37
C GLY A 403 -5.74 -19.66 8.99
N GLU A 404 -7.06 -19.71 9.27
CA GLU A 404 -7.98 -18.61 8.95
C GLU A 404 -7.58 -17.31 9.65
N ASP A 405 -7.02 -17.42 10.86
CA ASP A 405 -6.56 -16.28 11.63
C ASP A 405 -5.20 -15.70 11.22
N SER A 406 -4.46 -16.42 10.38
CA SER A 406 -3.14 -16.02 9.89
C SER A 406 -3.22 -15.22 8.58
N VAL A 407 -4.41 -15.13 7.97
CA VAL A 407 -4.63 -14.51 6.67
C VAL A 407 -5.64 -13.37 6.78
N ALA A 408 -5.31 -12.21 6.22
CA ALA A 408 -6.24 -11.08 6.16
C ALA A 408 -6.00 -10.25 4.90
N GLN A 409 -7.02 -9.49 4.52
CA GLN A 409 -6.86 -8.43 3.53
C GLN A 409 -6.13 -7.23 4.13
N ILE A 410 -5.60 -6.37 3.27
CA ILE A 410 -4.89 -5.16 3.69
C ILE A 410 -5.84 -3.96 3.68
N ILE A 411 -5.84 -3.15 4.73
CA ILE A 411 -6.60 -1.89 4.74
C ILE A 411 -6.03 -0.86 3.77
N THR A 412 -6.90 -0.02 3.26
CA THR A 412 -6.53 1.19 2.52
C THR A 412 -7.19 2.40 3.18
N PHE A 413 -6.49 3.53 3.20
CA PHE A 413 -7.03 4.78 3.69
C PHE A 413 -7.37 5.70 2.52
N ASN A 414 -8.64 6.11 2.43
CA ASN A 414 -9.05 7.09 1.45
C ASN A 414 -8.87 8.49 2.04
N PHE A 415 -7.95 9.25 1.45
CA PHE A 415 -7.66 10.63 1.85
C PHE A 415 -8.49 11.64 1.05
N MET A 416 -8.85 12.75 1.70
CA MET A 416 -9.58 13.86 1.10
C MET A 416 -8.70 14.61 0.08
N LYS A 417 -8.82 14.26 -1.21
CA LYS A 417 -8.16 14.97 -2.32
C LYS A 417 -8.95 16.23 -2.73
N SER A 418 -8.29 17.19 -3.36
CA SER A 418 -8.77 18.55 -3.69
C SER A 418 -10.20 18.59 -4.23
N LYS A 419 -10.51 17.81 -5.27
CA LYS A 419 -11.86 17.77 -5.85
C LYS A 419 -12.93 17.23 -4.90
N MET A 420 -12.56 16.28 -4.05
CA MET A 420 -13.46 15.61 -3.13
C MET A 420 -13.73 16.49 -1.90
N VAL A 421 -12.66 17.05 -1.33
CA VAL A 421 -12.75 17.93 -0.16
C VAL A 421 -13.58 19.18 -0.46
N ILE A 422 -13.40 19.81 -1.63
CA ILE A 422 -14.23 20.95 -2.07
C ILE A 422 -15.72 20.56 -2.08
N ARG A 423 -16.08 19.41 -2.67
CA ARG A 423 -17.48 18.98 -2.73
C ARG A 423 -18.06 18.64 -1.35
N ASP A 424 -17.25 18.09 -0.45
CA ASP A 424 -17.69 17.75 0.91
C ASP A 424 -17.90 19.00 1.75
N VAL A 425 -16.92 19.91 1.79
CA VAL A 425 -17.05 21.17 2.53
C VAL A 425 -18.21 22.00 1.99
N ALA A 426 -18.35 22.11 0.66
CA ALA A 426 -19.45 22.84 0.02
C ALA A 426 -20.82 22.32 0.47
N ARG A 427 -20.97 20.99 0.63
CA ARG A 427 -22.20 20.38 1.16
C ARG A 427 -22.52 20.83 2.57
N THR A 428 -21.51 20.90 3.45
CA THR A 428 -21.71 21.37 4.84
C THR A 428 -22.03 22.86 4.93
N LEU A 429 -21.53 23.65 3.98
CA LEU A 429 -21.85 25.07 3.85
C LEU A 429 -23.19 25.34 3.14
N GLY A 430 -23.86 24.29 2.63
CA GLY A 430 -25.17 24.40 1.97
C GLY A 430 -25.13 24.87 0.51
N PHE A 431 -24.00 24.71 -0.18
CA PHE A 431 -23.92 24.99 -1.62
C PHE A 431 -24.77 24.02 -2.45
N PRO A 432 -25.38 24.50 -3.55
CA PRO A 432 -25.94 23.61 -4.57
C PRO A 432 -24.86 22.70 -5.17
N TYR A 433 -25.18 21.42 -5.41
CA TYR A 433 -24.23 20.44 -5.95
C TYR A 433 -23.60 20.87 -7.27
N GLN A 434 -24.39 21.49 -8.17
CA GLN A 434 -23.90 21.94 -9.48
C GLN A 434 -22.81 23.02 -9.37
N GLU A 435 -22.96 23.92 -8.41
CA GLU A 435 -22.00 24.98 -8.15
C GLU A 435 -20.71 24.42 -7.55
N ALA A 436 -20.83 23.54 -6.55
CA ALA A 436 -19.70 22.84 -5.95
C ALA A 436 -18.93 21.98 -6.96
N ASP A 437 -19.63 21.27 -7.85
CA ASP A 437 -19.01 20.45 -8.89
C ASP A 437 -18.29 21.29 -9.95
N LYS A 438 -18.82 22.47 -10.29
CA LYS A 438 -18.16 23.42 -11.18
C LYS A 438 -16.82 23.87 -10.59
N ILE A 439 -16.80 24.27 -9.31
CA ILE A 439 -15.57 24.68 -8.60
C ILE A 439 -14.58 23.51 -8.54
N ALA A 440 -15.04 22.32 -8.16
CA ALA A 440 -14.18 21.14 -8.08
C ALA A 440 -13.57 20.72 -9.43
N LYS A 441 -14.29 20.93 -10.55
CA LYS A 441 -13.78 20.64 -11.90
C LYS A 441 -12.69 21.60 -12.38
N MET A 442 -12.55 22.77 -11.74
CA MET A 442 -11.45 23.72 -12.03
C MET A 442 -10.09 23.25 -11.48
N ILE A 443 -10.05 22.20 -10.66
CA ILE A 443 -8.78 21.61 -10.23
C ILE A 443 -8.10 20.93 -11.41
N LEU A 444 -6.89 21.41 -11.74
CA LEU A 444 -6.07 20.92 -12.84
C LEU A 444 -5.46 19.53 -12.56
N PRO A 445 -5.18 18.75 -13.61
CA PRO A 445 -4.41 17.52 -13.49
C PRO A 445 -3.01 17.77 -12.92
N GLY A 446 -2.55 16.87 -12.05
CA GLY A 446 -1.21 16.93 -11.47
C GLY A 446 -0.13 16.31 -12.36
N PRO A 447 1.14 16.35 -11.92
CA PRO A 447 2.29 15.84 -12.68
C PRO A 447 2.29 14.32 -12.86
N ILE A 448 1.58 13.59 -11.99
CA ILE A 448 1.39 12.14 -12.08
C ILE A 448 0.05 11.86 -12.75
N GLN A 449 0.02 10.95 -13.72
CA GLN A 449 -1.21 10.56 -14.39
C GLN A 449 -2.27 10.09 -13.36
N GLY A 450 -3.46 10.71 -13.40
CA GLY A 450 -4.55 10.43 -12.45
C GLY A 450 -4.48 11.21 -11.14
N SER A 451 -3.42 11.97 -10.89
CA SER A 451 -3.34 12.92 -9.77
C SER A 451 -3.94 14.28 -10.13
N THR A 452 -4.25 15.08 -9.12
CA THR A 452 -4.67 16.48 -9.25
C THR A 452 -3.71 17.37 -8.49
N LEU A 453 -3.57 18.63 -8.93
CA LEU A 453 -2.93 19.66 -8.10
C LEU A 453 -3.70 19.84 -6.79
N THR A 454 -2.96 20.16 -5.73
CA THR A 454 -3.52 20.61 -4.44
C THR A 454 -4.29 21.93 -4.62
N ILE A 455 -5.05 22.34 -3.60
CA ILE A 455 -5.78 23.61 -3.68
C ILE A 455 -4.80 24.79 -3.79
N ASP A 456 -3.69 24.75 -3.04
CA ASP A 456 -2.66 25.80 -3.06
C ASP A 456 -1.97 25.88 -4.43
N GLU A 457 -1.51 24.75 -4.97
CA GLU A 457 -0.91 24.70 -6.32
C GLU A 457 -1.90 25.18 -7.39
N ASN A 458 -3.19 24.88 -7.24
CA ASN A 458 -4.21 25.31 -8.19
C ASN A 458 -4.51 26.82 -8.11
N LEU A 459 -4.39 27.44 -6.93
CA LEU A 459 -4.48 28.89 -6.75
C LEU A 459 -3.31 29.62 -7.44
N GLU A 460 -2.14 28.98 -7.51
CA GLU A 460 -0.99 29.53 -8.23
C GLU A 460 -1.09 29.31 -9.75
N ALA A 461 -1.53 28.13 -10.17
CA ALA A 461 -1.50 27.71 -11.57
C ALA A 461 -2.73 28.11 -12.40
N HIS A 462 -3.88 28.37 -11.77
CA HIS A 462 -5.15 28.63 -12.48
C HIS A 462 -5.73 30.03 -12.18
N PRO A 463 -5.55 31.03 -13.07
CA PRO A 463 -5.98 32.41 -12.84
C PRO A 463 -7.46 32.58 -12.53
N ASP A 464 -8.37 31.89 -13.24
CA ASP A 464 -9.81 31.99 -12.95
C ASP A 464 -10.20 31.40 -11.59
N PHE A 465 -9.52 30.34 -11.15
CA PHE A 465 -9.74 29.75 -9.83
C PHE A 465 -9.32 30.71 -8.73
N LYS A 466 -8.15 31.34 -8.90
CA LYS A 466 -7.65 32.41 -8.02
C LYS A 466 -8.59 33.60 -7.99
N LYS A 467 -9.07 34.06 -9.15
CA LYS A 467 -10.03 35.16 -9.24
C LYS A 467 -11.32 34.84 -8.48
N LEU A 468 -11.83 33.61 -8.58
CA LEU A 468 -13.02 33.20 -7.85
C LEU A 468 -12.80 33.24 -6.32
N TYR A 469 -11.64 32.76 -5.87
CA TYR A 469 -11.22 32.85 -4.46
C TYR A 469 -11.10 34.31 -3.96
N GLU A 470 -10.63 35.23 -4.79
CA GLU A 470 -10.44 36.64 -4.42
C GLU A 470 -11.75 37.46 -4.45
N THR A 471 -12.71 37.08 -5.30
CA THR A 471 -13.91 37.89 -5.58
C THR A 471 -15.20 37.37 -4.96
N ASP A 472 -15.31 36.07 -4.68
CA ASP A 472 -16.48 35.46 -4.06
C ASP A 472 -16.17 35.03 -2.63
N GLU A 473 -16.75 35.74 -1.66
CA GLU A 473 -16.52 35.50 -0.24
C GLU A 473 -16.98 34.10 0.21
N LYS A 474 -18.05 33.55 -0.36
CA LYS A 474 -18.51 32.21 -0.04
C LYS A 474 -17.54 31.16 -0.56
N VAL A 475 -17.01 31.36 -1.77
CA VAL A 475 -16.00 30.46 -2.33
C VAL A 475 -14.69 30.55 -1.55
N ARG A 476 -14.30 31.74 -1.09
CA ARG A 476 -13.14 31.92 -0.21
C ARG A 476 -13.28 31.10 1.07
N GLU A 477 -14.40 31.22 1.78
CA GLU A 477 -14.68 30.43 3.00
C GLU A 477 -14.63 28.92 2.73
N LEU A 478 -15.28 28.49 1.63
CA LEU A 478 -15.25 27.10 1.17
C LEU A 478 -13.81 26.59 0.97
N LEU A 479 -12.99 27.34 0.22
CA LEU A 479 -11.64 26.92 -0.13
C LEU A 479 -10.71 26.96 1.09
N ASP A 480 -10.83 27.94 1.98
CA ASP A 480 -10.02 28.00 3.20
C ASP A 480 -10.29 26.82 4.14
N LEU A 481 -11.56 26.44 4.31
CA LEU A 481 -11.93 25.24 5.06
C LEU A 481 -11.48 23.96 4.35
N ALA A 482 -11.60 23.91 3.02
CA ALA A 482 -11.17 22.77 2.22
C ALA A 482 -9.65 22.56 2.27
N ARG A 483 -8.85 23.64 2.28
CA ARG A 483 -7.38 23.60 2.43
C ARG A 483 -6.96 22.96 3.76
N LYS A 484 -7.67 23.27 4.84
CA LYS A 484 -7.41 22.70 6.17
C LYS A 484 -7.72 21.20 6.26
N LEU A 485 -8.66 20.71 5.46
CA LEU A 485 -9.09 19.31 5.44
C LEU A 485 -8.45 18.48 4.32
N GLU A 486 -7.79 19.13 3.36
CA GLU A 486 -7.07 18.46 2.28
C GLU A 486 -5.97 17.56 2.87
N GLY A 487 -5.94 16.30 2.42
CA GLY A 487 -5.01 15.30 2.94
C GLY A 487 -5.45 14.60 4.23
N SER A 488 -6.59 14.97 4.83
CA SER A 488 -7.15 14.25 5.98
C SER A 488 -7.71 12.87 5.58
N ALA A 489 -7.58 11.89 6.48
CA ALA A 489 -8.19 10.57 6.29
C ALA A 489 -9.73 10.66 6.34
N ARG A 490 -10.42 10.03 5.39
CA ARG A 490 -11.89 10.08 5.28
C ARG A 490 -12.57 8.81 5.76
N HIS A 491 -12.17 7.67 5.20
CA HIS A 491 -12.72 6.36 5.57
C HIS A 491 -11.73 5.26 5.17
N THR A 492 -11.92 4.10 5.77
CA THR A 492 -11.18 2.88 5.46
C THR A 492 -11.82 2.15 4.28
N GLY A 493 -10.98 1.50 3.48
CA GLY A 493 -11.36 0.58 2.42
C GLY A 493 -10.50 -0.68 2.50
N ILE A 494 -10.71 -1.59 1.56
CA ILE A 494 -9.95 -2.85 1.45
C ILE A 494 -9.10 -2.82 0.18
N HIS A 495 -7.84 -3.23 0.29
CA HIS A 495 -6.97 -3.38 -0.86
C HIS A 495 -7.56 -4.43 -1.80
N ALA A 496 -7.81 -4.07 -3.05
CA ALA A 496 -8.53 -4.93 -3.99
C ALA A 496 -7.86 -6.29 -4.22
N ALA A 497 -6.53 -6.37 -4.09
CA ALA A 497 -5.75 -7.58 -4.32
C ALA A 497 -4.90 -8.03 -3.12
N GLY A 498 -4.71 -7.16 -2.12
CA GLY A 498 -3.62 -7.29 -1.17
C GLY A 498 -3.99 -8.17 0.00
N ILE A 499 -3.23 -9.24 0.17
CA ILE A 499 -3.40 -10.20 1.25
C ILE A 499 -2.10 -10.26 2.04
N VAL A 500 -2.22 -10.36 3.35
CA VAL A 500 -1.10 -10.64 4.24
C VAL A 500 -1.24 -12.06 4.79
N ILE A 501 -0.12 -12.76 4.88
CA ILE A 501 -0.04 -14.10 5.48
C ILE A 501 1.03 -14.06 6.56
N ALA A 502 0.63 -14.30 7.80
CA ALA A 502 1.52 -14.31 8.96
C ALA A 502 1.97 -15.74 9.35
N PRO A 503 3.04 -15.88 10.16
CA PRO A 503 3.48 -17.18 10.70
C PRO A 503 2.49 -17.85 11.67
N GLY A 504 1.47 -17.12 12.12
CA GLY A 504 0.44 -17.54 13.05
C GLY A 504 -0.66 -16.47 13.10
N PRO A 505 -1.49 -16.43 14.17
CA PRO A 505 -2.59 -15.48 14.27
C PRO A 505 -2.12 -14.03 14.07
N LEU A 506 -2.73 -13.33 13.10
CA LEU A 506 -2.29 -12.00 12.66
C LEU A 506 -2.27 -10.97 13.77
N ASP A 507 -3.23 -11.06 14.69
CA ASP A 507 -3.40 -10.16 15.84
C ASP A 507 -2.26 -10.28 16.88
N GLU A 508 -1.33 -11.23 16.72
CA GLU A 508 -0.06 -11.24 17.47
C GLU A 508 1.03 -10.36 16.86
N TYR A 509 0.91 -10.02 15.57
CA TYR A 509 1.91 -9.29 14.79
C TYR A 509 1.43 -7.89 14.39
N VAL A 510 0.15 -7.76 14.06
CA VAL A 510 -0.50 -6.50 13.62
C VAL A 510 -1.95 -6.44 14.08
N PRO A 511 -2.49 -5.24 14.37
CA PRO A 511 -3.90 -5.09 14.69
C PRO A 511 -4.78 -5.42 13.49
N VAL A 512 -5.96 -6.01 13.74
CA VAL A 512 -6.93 -6.41 12.70
C VAL A 512 -8.32 -5.85 12.99
N TYR A 513 -9.19 -5.84 11.98
CA TYR A 513 -10.61 -5.50 12.11
C TYR A 513 -11.46 -6.35 11.16
N ARG A 514 -12.78 -6.32 11.34
CA ARG A 514 -13.74 -6.84 10.36
C ARG A 514 -14.33 -5.69 9.56
N ASP A 515 -14.31 -5.82 8.23
CA ASP A 515 -14.98 -4.86 7.36
C ASP A 515 -16.52 -5.03 7.40
N LYS A 516 -17.22 -4.26 6.57
CA LYS A 516 -18.69 -4.29 6.51
C LYS A 516 -19.25 -5.61 5.99
N ASP A 517 -18.45 -6.34 5.22
CA ASP A 517 -18.80 -7.62 4.62
C ASP A 517 -18.36 -8.80 5.51
N GLY A 518 -17.78 -8.52 6.68
CA GLY A 518 -17.32 -9.49 7.66
C GLY A 518 -15.91 -10.05 7.42
N ASN A 519 -15.23 -9.57 6.36
CA ASN A 519 -13.88 -9.99 6.02
C ASN A 519 -12.87 -9.46 7.03
N ARG A 520 -11.88 -10.29 7.36
CA ARG A 520 -10.76 -9.87 8.21
C ARG A 520 -9.79 -9.02 7.42
N ALA A 521 -9.43 -7.87 7.96
CA ALA A 521 -8.45 -6.96 7.38
C ALA A 521 -7.47 -6.43 8.43
N THR A 522 -6.26 -6.07 8.02
CA THR A 522 -5.28 -5.40 8.89
C THR A 522 -5.75 -4.00 9.23
N GLN A 523 -5.30 -3.42 10.35
CA GLN A 523 -5.51 -2.00 10.65
C GLN A 523 -4.35 -1.12 10.16
N PHE A 524 -3.24 -1.74 9.75
CA PHE A 524 -2.09 -1.08 9.14
C PHE A 524 -2.10 -1.27 7.62
N GLU A 525 -1.81 -0.18 6.90
CA GLU A 525 -1.72 -0.18 5.45
C GLU A 525 -0.49 -0.92 4.93
N MET A 526 -0.48 -1.18 3.62
CA MET A 526 0.51 -2.01 2.93
C MET A 526 1.97 -1.65 3.28
N LYS A 527 2.32 -0.36 3.20
CA LYS A 527 3.69 0.10 3.46
C LYS A 527 4.13 -0.19 4.89
N THR A 528 3.25 0.03 5.85
CA THR A 528 3.49 -0.27 7.26
C THR A 528 3.68 -1.76 7.49
N LEU A 529 2.88 -2.62 6.85
CA LEU A 529 3.04 -4.08 6.95
C LEU A 529 4.40 -4.54 6.41
N GLU A 530 4.84 -3.99 5.27
CA GLU A 530 6.17 -4.26 4.70
C GLU A 530 7.29 -3.84 5.64
N GLN A 531 7.18 -2.64 6.24
CA GLN A 531 8.14 -2.13 7.23
C GLN A 531 8.25 -3.05 8.45
N LEU A 532 7.13 -3.62 8.90
CA LEU A 532 7.09 -4.57 10.03
C LEU A 532 7.56 -5.98 9.65
N GLY A 533 7.88 -6.22 8.36
CA GLY A 533 8.41 -7.47 7.84
C GLY A 533 7.36 -8.53 7.50
N LEU A 534 6.08 -8.17 7.42
CA LEU A 534 5.04 -9.11 7.00
C LEU A 534 5.04 -9.32 5.49
N VAL A 535 4.74 -10.56 5.10
CA VAL A 535 4.68 -10.94 3.70
C VAL A 535 3.33 -10.52 3.11
N LYS A 536 3.37 -9.55 2.21
CA LYS A 536 2.25 -9.23 1.33
C LYS A 536 2.27 -10.12 0.09
N MET A 537 1.09 -10.40 -0.43
CA MET A 537 0.89 -10.99 -1.74
C MET A 537 -0.32 -10.34 -2.41
N ASP A 538 -0.16 -9.94 -3.66
CA ASP A 538 -1.28 -9.41 -4.44
C ASP A 538 -1.92 -10.52 -5.28
N PHE A 539 -3.16 -10.85 -4.94
CA PHE A 539 -4.02 -11.80 -5.64
C PHE A 539 -4.98 -11.01 -6.53
N LEU A 540 -4.50 -10.65 -7.73
CA LEU A 540 -5.27 -9.84 -8.66
C LEU A 540 -6.32 -10.69 -9.38
N GLY A 541 -7.52 -10.14 -9.54
CA GLY A 541 -8.57 -10.73 -10.38
C GLY A 541 -8.51 -10.15 -11.78
N LEU A 542 -7.92 -10.86 -12.73
CA LEU A 542 -7.82 -10.41 -14.13
C LEU A 542 -8.98 -10.98 -14.97
N LYS A 543 -9.84 -10.09 -15.46
CA LYS A 543 -11.01 -10.46 -16.30
C LYS A 543 -10.60 -11.27 -17.53
N THR A 544 -9.49 -10.92 -18.18
CA THR A 544 -8.99 -11.60 -19.38
C THR A 544 -8.69 -13.07 -19.16
N LEU A 545 -8.23 -13.46 -17.97
CA LEU A 545 -8.01 -14.88 -17.65
C LEU A 545 -9.32 -15.66 -17.56
N THR A 546 -10.37 -15.03 -17.00
CA THR A 546 -11.72 -15.60 -16.99
C THR A 546 -12.24 -15.77 -18.42
N GLU A 547 -12.09 -14.75 -19.26
CA GLU A 547 -12.54 -14.76 -20.66
C GLU A 547 -11.82 -15.86 -21.47
N LEU A 548 -10.50 -15.96 -21.35
CA LEU A 548 -9.71 -17.00 -22.04
C LEU A 548 -10.09 -18.43 -21.62
N ASP A 549 -10.45 -18.63 -20.35
CA ASP A 549 -10.93 -19.92 -19.85
C ASP A 549 -12.30 -20.28 -20.42
N TYR A 550 -13.22 -19.32 -20.52
CA TYR A 550 -14.50 -19.54 -21.20
C TYR A 550 -14.33 -19.83 -22.69
N MET A 551 -13.48 -19.08 -23.38
CA MET A 551 -13.15 -19.35 -24.78
C MET A 551 -12.58 -20.76 -24.96
N LYS A 552 -11.63 -21.18 -24.12
CA LYS A 552 -11.07 -22.53 -24.13
C LYS A 552 -12.15 -23.62 -23.95
N LYS A 553 -13.09 -23.42 -23.01
CA LYS A 553 -14.19 -24.36 -22.75
C LYS A 553 -15.13 -24.48 -23.95
N LEU A 554 -15.53 -23.36 -24.54
CA LEU A 554 -16.39 -23.34 -25.73
C LEU A 554 -15.71 -23.99 -26.94
N ILE A 555 -14.41 -23.75 -27.13
CA ILE A 555 -13.63 -24.39 -28.20
C ILE A 555 -13.62 -25.92 -28.02
N LYS A 556 -13.41 -26.39 -26.79
CA LYS A 556 -13.43 -27.82 -26.47
C LYS A 556 -14.81 -28.44 -26.70
N GLU A 557 -15.88 -27.73 -26.30
CA GLU A 557 -17.26 -28.20 -26.46
C GLU A 557 -17.69 -28.30 -27.93
N ARG A 558 -17.37 -27.28 -28.74
CA ARG A 558 -17.81 -27.20 -30.14
C ARG A 558 -16.91 -27.95 -31.12
N HIS A 559 -15.59 -27.89 -30.90
CA HIS A 559 -14.60 -28.42 -31.86
C HIS A 559 -13.84 -29.64 -31.33
N GLY A 560 -14.03 -30.04 -30.06
CA GLY A 560 -13.29 -31.15 -29.45
C GLY A 560 -11.80 -30.86 -29.21
N VAL A 561 -11.36 -29.61 -29.38
CA VAL A 561 -9.95 -29.19 -29.26
C VAL A 561 -9.67 -28.68 -27.85
N ASP A 562 -8.72 -29.29 -27.14
CA ASP A 562 -8.24 -28.78 -25.84
C ASP A 562 -7.03 -27.85 -26.06
N VAL A 563 -7.27 -26.55 -25.99
CA VAL A 563 -6.23 -25.54 -26.25
C VAL A 563 -5.33 -25.38 -25.03
N ASP A 564 -4.01 -25.57 -25.20
CA ASP A 564 -3.01 -25.13 -24.23
C ASP A 564 -2.29 -23.87 -24.72
N TYR A 565 -2.70 -22.72 -24.17
CA TYR A 565 -2.15 -21.42 -24.54
C TYR A 565 -0.63 -21.31 -24.34
N ASN A 566 -0.07 -21.98 -23.33
CA ASN A 566 1.38 -21.90 -23.06
C ASN A 566 2.22 -22.64 -24.10
N SER A 567 1.61 -23.57 -24.84
CA SER A 567 2.26 -24.34 -25.90
C SER A 567 2.17 -23.68 -27.28
N LEU A 568 1.43 -22.56 -27.40
CA LEU A 568 1.24 -21.89 -28.68
C LEU A 568 2.56 -21.28 -29.18
N PRO A 569 2.89 -21.47 -30.47
CA PRO A 569 4.04 -20.81 -31.06
C PRO A 569 3.76 -19.30 -31.25
N PHE A 570 4.79 -18.46 -31.16
CA PHE A 570 4.68 -17.00 -31.20
C PHE A 570 5.02 -16.40 -32.58
N ASP A 571 5.03 -17.20 -33.63
CA ASP A 571 5.40 -16.85 -35.00
C ASP A 571 4.24 -17.01 -36.00
N ASP A 572 3.01 -17.18 -35.51
CA ASP A 572 1.82 -17.36 -36.37
C ASP A 572 1.49 -16.08 -37.18
N GLU A 573 1.72 -16.16 -38.50
CA GLU A 573 1.45 -15.06 -39.42
C GLU A 573 -0.01 -14.58 -39.42
N ASN A 574 -0.99 -15.46 -39.22
CA ASN A 574 -2.41 -15.09 -39.29
C ASN A 574 -2.78 -14.22 -38.09
N VAL A 575 -2.21 -14.51 -36.93
CA VAL A 575 -2.36 -13.68 -35.73
C VAL A 575 -1.75 -12.29 -35.98
N PHE A 576 -0.55 -12.22 -36.55
CA PHE A 576 0.04 -10.91 -36.87
C PHE A 576 -0.74 -10.17 -37.95
N LYS A 577 -1.28 -10.83 -38.98
CA LYS A 577 -2.17 -10.20 -39.97
C LYS A 577 -3.41 -9.58 -39.32
N LEU A 578 -4.00 -10.24 -38.32
CA LEU A 578 -5.09 -9.65 -37.53
C LEU A 578 -4.63 -8.37 -36.81
N LEU A 579 -3.52 -8.43 -36.08
CA LEU A 579 -2.97 -7.28 -35.36
C LEU A 579 -2.63 -6.11 -36.29
N GLN A 580 -1.97 -6.39 -37.42
CA GLN A 580 -1.61 -5.40 -38.45
C GLN A 580 -2.83 -4.72 -39.08
N SER A 581 -4.00 -5.39 -39.08
CA SER A 581 -5.23 -4.80 -39.60
C SER A 581 -5.88 -3.78 -38.65
N GLY A 582 -5.40 -3.67 -37.40
CA GLY A 582 -6.01 -2.81 -36.38
C GLY A 582 -7.37 -3.29 -35.86
N ARG A 583 -7.84 -4.47 -36.29
CA ARG A 583 -9.13 -5.05 -35.87
C ARG A 583 -9.01 -5.73 -34.49
N THR A 584 -8.53 -5.00 -33.50
CA THR A 584 -8.17 -5.52 -32.17
C THR A 584 -9.21 -5.23 -31.08
N THR A 585 -10.45 -4.87 -31.44
CA THR A 585 -11.56 -4.80 -30.47
C THR A 585 -11.66 -6.10 -29.65
N GLY A 586 -11.63 -5.99 -28.32
CA GLY A 586 -11.64 -7.12 -27.39
C GLY A 586 -10.29 -7.84 -27.21
N VAL A 587 -9.24 -7.51 -27.97
CA VAL A 587 -7.90 -8.06 -27.75
C VAL A 587 -7.27 -7.32 -26.56
N PHE A 588 -6.74 -8.09 -25.61
CA PHE A 588 -6.24 -7.54 -24.35
C PHE A 588 -5.16 -6.46 -24.60
N GLN A 589 -5.24 -5.35 -23.86
CA GLN A 589 -4.41 -4.13 -23.98
C GLN A 589 -4.39 -3.41 -25.34
N LEU A 590 -4.97 -3.98 -26.41
CA LEU A 590 -4.88 -3.48 -27.77
C LEU A 590 -6.18 -2.88 -28.33
N GLU A 591 -7.19 -2.65 -27.47
CA GLU A 591 -8.54 -2.28 -27.91
C GLU A 591 -8.77 -0.79 -28.18
N SER A 592 -7.96 0.10 -27.60
CA SER A 592 -8.18 1.56 -27.71
C SER A 592 -7.95 2.07 -29.13
N LYS A 593 -8.67 3.11 -29.54
CA LYS A 593 -8.59 3.64 -30.91
C LYS A 593 -7.18 4.08 -31.30
N GLY A 594 -6.48 4.79 -30.42
CA GLY A 594 -5.10 5.20 -30.68
C GLY A 594 -4.13 4.01 -30.79
N MET A 595 -4.37 2.94 -30.03
CA MET A 595 -3.58 1.72 -30.13
C MET A 595 -3.85 0.96 -31.44
N GLN A 596 -5.10 0.89 -31.87
CA GLN A 596 -5.46 0.32 -33.18
C GLN A 596 -4.74 1.06 -34.32
N ASP A 597 -4.74 2.39 -34.28
CA ASP A 597 -4.08 3.21 -35.29
C ASP A 597 -2.55 3.01 -35.24
N LEU A 598 -1.97 2.85 -34.04
CA LEU A 598 -0.55 2.50 -33.88
C LEU A 598 -0.23 1.14 -34.51
N LEU A 599 -1.05 0.11 -34.29
CA LEU A 599 -0.83 -1.22 -34.85
C LEU A 599 -0.82 -1.21 -36.38
N VAL A 600 -1.71 -0.44 -37.01
CA VAL A 600 -1.77 -0.29 -38.47
C VAL A 600 -0.51 0.39 -39.02
N ARG A 601 0.03 1.38 -38.30
CA ARG A 601 1.26 2.08 -38.68
C ARG A 601 2.51 1.23 -38.45
N LEU A 602 2.60 0.56 -37.30
CA LEU A 602 3.76 -0.22 -36.89
C LEU A 602 3.82 -1.57 -37.60
N LYS A 603 2.68 -2.20 -37.86
CA LYS A 603 2.52 -3.54 -38.46
C LYS A 603 3.33 -4.64 -37.74
N PRO A 604 3.00 -5.02 -36.49
CA PRO A 604 3.79 -5.99 -35.73
C PRO A 604 3.89 -7.34 -36.45
N SER A 605 5.04 -8.02 -36.31
CA SER A 605 5.43 -9.22 -37.05
C SER A 605 6.05 -10.31 -36.18
N ASN A 606 6.33 -10.02 -34.91
CA ASN A 606 6.83 -10.96 -33.93
C ASN A 606 6.38 -10.51 -32.52
N LEU A 607 6.62 -11.36 -31.51
CA LEU A 607 6.22 -11.07 -30.14
C LEU A 607 6.98 -9.88 -29.52
N ASP A 608 8.27 -9.71 -29.81
CA ASP A 608 9.09 -8.62 -29.25
C ASP A 608 8.51 -7.25 -29.61
N GLU A 609 7.90 -7.12 -30.78
CA GLU A 609 7.21 -5.90 -31.18
C GLU A 609 5.90 -5.66 -30.41
N ILE A 610 5.19 -6.72 -30.00
CA ILE A 610 4.04 -6.58 -29.09
C ILE A 610 4.57 -6.08 -27.73
N ILE A 611 5.64 -6.68 -27.22
CA ILE A 611 6.30 -6.28 -25.95
C ILE A 611 6.70 -4.79 -26.01
N ALA A 612 7.26 -4.33 -27.13
CA ALA A 612 7.63 -2.94 -27.32
C ALA A 612 6.42 -2.02 -27.41
N ILE A 613 5.37 -2.39 -28.15
CA ILE A 613 4.14 -1.59 -28.29
C ILE A 613 3.50 -1.32 -26.92
N LEU A 614 3.39 -2.36 -26.08
CA LEU A 614 2.80 -2.24 -24.75
C LEU A 614 3.62 -1.31 -23.84
N ALA A 615 4.94 -1.27 -24.01
CA ALA A 615 5.82 -0.33 -23.30
C ALA A 615 5.72 1.10 -23.84
N LEU A 616 5.61 1.27 -25.16
CA LEU A 616 5.70 2.54 -25.87
C LEU A 616 4.39 3.33 -25.91
N PHE A 617 3.22 2.69 -25.85
CA PHE A 617 1.93 3.40 -25.97
C PHE A 617 1.52 4.10 -24.67
N ARG A 618 2.29 5.13 -24.30
CA ARG A 618 2.12 5.93 -23.09
C ARG A 618 2.35 7.41 -23.41
N PRO A 619 1.77 8.37 -22.65
CA PRO A 619 1.87 9.80 -22.96
C PRO A 619 3.31 10.29 -23.17
N GLY A 620 4.26 9.85 -22.33
CA GLY A 620 5.67 10.24 -22.42
C GLY A 620 6.35 9.86 -23.74
N PRO A 621 6.48 8.55 -24.06
CA PRO A 621 7.05 8.11 -25.33
C PRO A 621 6.33 8.70 -26.56
N LEU A 622 4.99 8.80 -26.52
CA LEU A 622 4.20 9.40 -27.60
C LEU A 622 4.55 10.87 -27.84
N MET A 623 4.65 11.68 -26.77
CA MET A 623 4.99 13.10 -26.87
C MET A 623 6.45 13.34 -27.27
N SER A 624 7.35 12.41 -26.96
CA SER A 624 8.79 12.52 -27.29
C SER A 624 9.12 12.22 -28.76
N GLY A 625 8.17 11.69 -29.54
CA GLY A 625 8.42 11.20 -30.90
C GLY A 625 9.12 9.83 -30.97
N MET A 626 9.41 9.19 -29.83
CA MET A 626 10.06 7.88 -29.77
C MET A 626 9.28 6.78 -30.53
N VAL A 627 7.94 6.82 -30.47
CA VAL A 627 7.09 5.86 -31.17
C VAL A 627 7.22 6.02 -32.69
N ASP A 628 7.30 7.25 -33.19
CA ASP A 628 7.49 7.51 -34.61
C ASP A 628 8.87 7.07 -35.07
N GLU A 629 9.91 7.35 -34.27
CA GLU A 629 11.28 6.88 -34.53
C GLU A 629 11.36 5.35 -34.62
N TYR A 630 10.68 4.65 -33.71
CA TYR A 630 10.59 3.17 -33.73
C TYR A 630 9.99 2.66 -35.03
N ILE A 631 8.87 3.26 -35.47
CA ILE A 631 8.16 2.87 -36.71
C ILE A 631 9.03 3.13 -37.94
N GLU A 632 9.67 4.29 -38.03
CA GLU A 632 10.48 4.67 -39.20
C GLU A 632 11.74 3.81 -39.33
N ARG A 633 12.40 3.48 -38.20
CA ARG A 633 13.54 2.56 -38.19
C ARG A 633 13.13 1.13 -38.55
N LYS A 634 12.04 0.65 -37.97
CA LYS A 634 11.47 -0.67 -38.30
C LYS A 634 11.23 -0.84 -39.79
N HIS A 635 10.59 0.15 -40.43
CA HIS A 635 10.27 0.09 -41.87
C HIS A 635 11.48 0.40 -42.77
N GLY A 636 12.68 0.58 -42.20
CA GLY A 636 13.90 0.90 -42.94
C GLY A 636 13.90 2.29 -43.59
N ARG A 637 13.01 3.19 -43.16
CA ARG A 637 12.91 4.57 -43.66
C ARG A 637 13.90 5.50 -42.97
N LYS A 638 14.36 5.12 -41.77
CA LYS A 638 15.51 5.70 -41.08
C LYS A 638 16.56 4.61 -40.79
N PRO A 639 17.86 4.95 -40.82
CA PRO A 639 18.90 4.00 -40.44
C PRO A 639 18.78 3.64 -38.96
N ILE A 640 19.08 2.39 -38.64
CA ILE A 640 19.20 1.95 -37.25
C ILE A 640 20.59 2.38 -36.75
N GLU A 641 20.60 3.34 -35.83
CA GLU A 641 21.82 3.84 -35.20
C GLU A 641 21.95 3.28 -33.79
N TYR A 642 23.14 2.79 -33.46
CA TYR A 642 23.52 2.34 -32.13
C TYR A 642 24.52 3.34 -31.53
N PRO A 643 24.41 3.68 -30.24
CA PRO A 643 25.35 4.60 -29.60
C PRO A 643 26.77 4.02 -29.53
N PHE A 644 26.87 2.70 -29.35
CA PHE A 644 28.11 1.92 -29.30
C PHE A 644 27.88 0.53 -29.93
N GLU A 645 28.92 -0.08 -30.50
CA GLU A 645 28.79 -1.40 -31.15
C GLU A 645 28.58 -2.51 -30.10
N GLU A 646 29.16 -2.33 -28.91
CA GLU A 646 29.11 -3.28 -27.79
C GLU A 646 27.70 -3.45 -27.20
N VAL A 647 26.79 -2.50 -27.44
CA VAL A 647 25.40 -2.56 -26.96
C VAL A 647 24.40 -2.92 -28.06
N LYS A 648 24.89 -3.22 -29.25
CA LYS A 648 24.07 -3.52 -30.42
C LYS A 648 23.13 -4.69 -30.18
N ASP A 649 23.61 -5.78 -29.59
CA ASP A 649 22.80 -6.97 -29.36
C ASP A 649 21.64 -6.72 -28.39
N ILE A 650 21.81 -5.80 -27.43
CA ILE A 650 20.78 -5.41 -26.45
C ILE A 650 19.71 -4.50 -27.09
N LEU A 651 20.12 -3.61 -27.98
CA LEU A 651 19.23 -2.63 -28.60
C LEU A 651 18.66 -3.10 -29.95
N LYS A 652 19.12 -4.25 -30.45
CA LYS A 652 18.68 -4.79 -31.75
C LYS A 652 17.17 -5.05 -31.78
N GLU A 653 16.62 -5.62 -30.72
CA GLU A 653 15.18 -5.90 -30.58
C GLU A 653 14.29 -4.66 -30.58
N THR A 654 14.86 -3.49 -30.27
CA THR A 654 14.15 -2.20 -30.22
C THR A 654 14.66 -1.21 -31.26
N TYR A 655 15.29 -1.70 -32.34
CA TYR A 655 15.77 -0.89 -33.45
C TYR A 655 16.70 0.26 -33.01
N GLY A 656 17.57 0.00 -32.04
CA GLY A 656 18.54 0.98 -31.52
C GLY A 656 18.00 1.93 -30.47
N LEU A 657 16.72 1.83 -30.09
CA LEU A 657 16.08 2.71 -29.10
C LEU A 657 16.11 2.12 -27.70
N ILE A 658 16.29 2.98 -26.68
CA ILE A 658 16.25 2.58 -25.26
C ILE A 658 14.78 2.61 -24.80
N VAL A 659 14.15 1.43 -24.77
CA VAL A 659 12.74 1.27 -24.38
C VAL A 659 12.64 0.67 -22.98
N TYR A 660 13.52 -0.27 -22.65
CA TYR A 660 13.43 -1.05 -21.41
C TYR A 660 14.43 -0.62 -20.35
N GLN A 661 14.03 -0.79 -19.09
CA GLN A 661 14.91 -0.61 -17.94
C GLN A 661 16.08 -1.60 -17.95
N GLU A 662 15.80 -2.84 -18.35
CA GLU A 662 16.80 -3.90 -18.52
C GLU A 662 17.88 -3.50 -19.53
N GLN A 663 17.54 -2.77 -20.61
CA GLN A 663 18.53 -2.28 -21.58
C GLN A 663 19.50 -1.29 -20.95
N ILE A 664 18.98 -0.33 -20.16
CA ILE A 664 19.83 0.62 -19.41
C ILE A 664 20.78 -0.14 -18.49
N MET A 665 20.28 -1.16 -17.79
CA MET A 665 21.10 -1.95 -16.87
C MET A 665 22.24 -2.66 -17.60
N PHE A 666 21.95 -3.36 -18.69
CA PHE A 666 22.97 -4.03 -19.50
C PHE A 666 23.98 -3.04 -20.09
N MET A 667 23.52 -1.89 -20.58
CA MET A 667 24.41 -0.86 -21.13
C MET A 667 25.38 -0.32 -20.07
N SER A 668 24.92 -0.06 -18.85
CA SER A 668 25.79 0.35 -17.74
C SER A 668 26.80 -0.72 -17.35
N ASN A 669 26.42 -2.00 -17.40
CA ASN A 669 27.35 -3.11 -17.13
C ASN A 669 28.43 -3.23 -18.22
N ILE A 670 28.04 -3.21 -19.49
CA ILE A 670 28.95 -3.38 -20.62
C ILE A 670 29.88 -2.17 -20.77
N LEU A 671 29.30 -0.96 -20.84
CA LEU A 671 30.06 0.25 -21.15
C LEU A 671 30.86 0.75 -19.95
N SER A 672 30.24 0.79 -18.77
CA SER A 672 30.83 1.43 -17.58
C SER A 672 31.36 0.46 -16.54
N GLY A 673 31.17 -0.85 -16.74
CA GLY A 673 31.61 -1.87 -15.80
C GLY A 673 30.84 -1.91 -14.49
N PHE A 674 29.59 -1.45 -14.50
CA PHE A 674 28.72 -1.57 -13.34
C PHE A 674 28.48 -3.05 -13.07
N THR A 675 28.50 -3.45 -11.80
CA THR A 675 27.81 -4.68 -11.39
C THR A 675 26.32 -4.57 -11.72
N MET A 676 25.64 -5.70 -11.91
CA MET A 676 24.18 -5.67 -12.14
C MET A 676 23.42 -5.05 -10.95
N ALA A 677 24.00 -5.08 -9.76
CA ALA A 677 23.48 -4.42 -8.58
C ALA A 677 23.59 -2.89 -8.64
N GLU A 678 24.74 -2.34 -9.06
CA GLU A 678 24.91 -0.91 -9.33
C GLU A 678 23.94 -0.46 -10.43
N ALA A 679 23.75 -1.29 -11.47
CA ALA A 679 22.84 -1.03 -12.56
C ALA A 679 21.36 -0.95 -12.12
N ASP A 680 20.88 -1.85 -11.24
CA ASP A 680 19.54 -1.73 -10.65
C ASP A 680 19.42 -0.50 -9.73
N THR A 681 20.50 -0.11 -9.05
CA THR A 681 20.51 1.13 -8.24
C THR A 681 20.32 2.36 -9.12
N LEU A 682 21.01 2.45 -10.26
CA LEU A 682 20.82 3.50 -11.26
C LEU A 682 19.37 3.52 -11.77
N ARG A 683 18.81 2.37 -12.16
CA ARG A 683 17.41 2.26 -12.59
C ARG A 683 16.43 2.78 -11.54
N LYS A 684 16.65 2.49 -10.25
CA LYS A 684 15.82 3.02 -9.14
C LYS A 684 15.97 4.53 -8.98
N ALA A 685 17.19 5.05 -9.10
CA ALA A 685 17.48 6.48 -9.02
C ALA A 685 16.75 7.27 -10.12
N ILE A 686 16.78 6.73 -11.35
CA ILE A 686 16.00 7.21 -12.50
C ILE A 686 14.51 7.22 -12.16
N GLY A 687 13.97 6.08 -11.71
CA GLY A 687 12.53 5.94 -11.44
C GLY A 687 12.02 6.88 -10.35
N LYS A 688 12.85 7.16 -9.33
CA LYS A 688 12.55 8.07 -8.22
C LYS A 688 12.95 9.53 -8.48
N LYS A 689 13.57 9.83 -9.62
CA LYS A 689 14.14 11.15 -9.94
C LYS A 689 15.01 11.71 -8.80
N ASN A 690 15.83 10.88 -8.17
CA ASN A 690 16.67 11.31 -7.03
C ASN A 690 17.93 12.03 -7.55
N PRO A 691 18.03 13.38 -7.45
CA PRO A 691 19.12 14.12 -8.09
C PRO A 691 20.50 13.80 -7.49
N GLU A 692 20.56 13.55 -6.18
CA GLU A 692 21.81 13.27 -5.49
C GLU A 692 22.39 11.92 -5.91
N VAL A 693 21.56 10.88 -5.99
CA VAL A 693 22.00 9.54 -6.44
C VAL A 693 22.32 9.57 -7.94
N MET A 694 21.54 10.30 -8.74
CA MET A 694 21.81 10.45 -10.18
C MET A 694 23.16 11.11 -10.45
N ALA A 695 23.52 12.15 -9.69
CA ALA A 695 24.82 12.81 -9.82
C ALA A 695 25.99 11.85 -9.50
N LYS A 696 25.90 11.11 -8.38
CA LYS A 696 26.91 10.12 -8.01
C LYS A 696 27.06 9.01 -9.06
N MET A 697 25.94 8.54 -9.60
CA MET A 697 25.94 7.50 -10.64
C MET A 697 26.46 8.02 -11.98
N LYS A 698 26.23 9.30 -12.31
CA LYS A 698 26.76 9.95 -13.53
C LYS A 698 28.29 9.90 -13.54
N ASP A 699 28.91 10.34 -12.45
CA ASP A 699 30.37 10.34 -12.33
C ASP A 699 30.95 8.92 -12.44
N ARG A 700 30.33 7.95 -11.74
CA ARG A 700 30.73 6.54 -11.79
C ARG A 700 30.57 5.94 -13.20
N PHE A 701 29.47 6.27 -13.89
CA PHE A 701 29.17 5.79 -15.25
C PHE A 701 30.17 6.32 -16.27
N ILE A 702 30.44 7.63 -16.24
CA ILE A 702 31.37 8.28 -17.18
C ILE A 702 32.79 7.78 -16.95
N ASN A 703 33.28 7.83 -15.71
CA ASN A 703 34.65 7.43 -15.40
C ASN A 703 34.90 5.95 -15.70
N GLY A 704 33.96 5.07 -15.34
CA GLY A 704 34.06 3.64 -15.64
C GLY A 704 34.10 3.32 -17.13
N ALA A 705 33.41 4.10 -17.96
CA ALA A 705 33.47 3.93 -19.41
C ALA A 705 34.77 4.49 -20.02
N VAL A 706 35.27 5.61 -19.50
CA VAL A 706 36.55 6.17 -19.92
C VAL A 706 37.71 5.22 -19.59
N GLU A 707 37.70 4.60 -18.41
CA GLU A 707 38.68 3.57 -18.00
C GLU A 707 38.67 2.35 -18.93
N ARG A 708 37.52 2.06 -19.56
CA ARG A 708 37.34 0.98 -20.54
C ARG A 708 37.66 1.39 -21.98
N GLY A 709 38.08 2.64 -22.20
CA GLY A 709 38.55 3.14 -23.50
C GLY A 709 37.48 3.84 -24.34
N PHE A 710 36.29 4.12 -23.79
CA PHE A 710 35.25 4.87 -24.49
C PHE A 710 35.51 6.38 -24.46
N SER A 711 35.15 7.08 -25.55
CA SER A 711 35.23 8.54 -25.60
C SER A 711 34.29 9.18 -24.58
N ARG A 712 34.85 10.05 -23.72
CA ARG A 712 34.09 10.81 -22.71
C ARG A 712 32.92 11.56 -23.32
N GLU A 713 33.12 12.24 -24.44
CA GLU A 713 32.07 13.02 -25.12
C GLU A 713 30.88 12.15 -25.54
N LYS A 714 31.16 10.96 -26.11
CA LYS A 714 30.10 10.03 -26.52
C LYS A 714 29.34 9.46 -25.33
N ILE A 715 30.03 9.19 -24.22
CA ILE A 715 29.43 8.64 -23.00
C ILE A 715 28.61 9.70 -22.26
N GLU A 716 29.08 10.95 -22.19
CA GLU A 716 28.31 12.07 -21.64
C GLU A 716 27.02 12.29 -22.42
N LYS A 717 27.09 12.25 -23.75
CA LYS A 717 25.89 12.30 -24.61
C LYS A 717 24.94 11.13 -24.33
N LEU A 718 25.47 9.90 -24.23
CA LEU A 718 24.65 8.73 -23.90
C LEU A 718 23.98 8.88 -22.53
N TRP A 719 24.69 9.41 -21.53
CA TRP A 719 24.11 9.65 -20.21
C TRP A 719 22.95 10.65 -20.29
N ASP A 720 23.13 11.76 -21.01
CA ASP A 720 22.06 12.76 -21.16
C ASP A 720 20.84 12.18 -21.90
N ASP A 721 21.05 11.26 -22.85
CA ASP A 721 19.96 10.52 -23.50
C ASP A 721 19.28 9.55 -22.52
N ILE A 722 20.05 8.80 -21.72
CA ILE A 722 19.49 7.95 -20.65
C ILE A 722 18.67 8.81 -19.68
N GLU A 723 19.17 9.94 -19.20
CA GLU A 723 18.45 10.79 -18.24
C GLU A 723 17.11 11.29 -18.80
N LYS A 724 17.07 11.68 -20.08
CA LYS A 724 15.84 12.08 -20.76
C LYS A 724 14.86 10.91 -20.91
N PHE A 725 15.33 9.77 -21.41
CA PHE A 725 14.46 8.66 -21.80
C PHE A 725 14.11 7.72 -20.65
N ALA A 726 14.92 7.68 -19.61
CA ALA A 726 14.75 6.69 -18.57
C ALA A 726 13.53 6.96 -17.68
N SER A 727 13.05 8.21 -17.63
CA SER A 727 11.73 8.56 -17.08
C SER A 727 10.56 7.86 -17.79
N TYR A 728 10.78 7.36 -19.02
CA TYR A 728 9.80 6.66 -19.84
C TYR A 728 10.12 5.17 -20.06
N SER A 729 11.27 4.70 -19.57
CA SER A 729 11.68 3.31 -19.70
C SER A 729 10.75 2.35 -18.96
N PHE A 730 10.53 1.17 -19.54
CA PHE A 730 9.55 0.21 -19.06
C PHE A 730 10.17 -1.09 -18.53
N ASN A 731 9.44 -1.81 -17.68
CA ASN A 731 9.82 -3.14 -17.19
C ASN A 731 9.59 -4.16 -18.30
N LYS A 732 10.64 -4.70 -18.93
CA LYS A 732 10.50 -5.69 -20.00
C LYS A 732 9.80 -6.95 -19.49
N SER A 733 10.21 -7.46 -18.33
CA SER A 733 9.63 -8.68 -17.74
C SER A 733 8.11 -8.62 -17.57
N HIS A 734 7.59 -7.46 -17.13
CA HIS A 734 6.15 -7.22 -17.02
C HIS A 734 5.48 -7.15 -18.40
N SER A 735 6.09 -6.42 -19.34
CA SER A 735 5.56 -6.30 -20.70
C SER A 735 5.51 -7.65 -21.43
N THR A 736 6.53 -8.50 -21.27
CA THR A 736 6.59 -9.84 -21.84
C THR A 736 5.45 -10.71 -21.34
N ALA A 737 5.21 -10.75 -20.03
CA ALA A 737 4.13 -11.56 -19.48
C ALA A 737 2.75 -11.09 -19.98
N TYR A 738 2.52 -9.78 -20.08
CA TYR A 738 1.25 -9.26 -20.57
C TYR A 738 1.10 -9.42 -22.10
N ALA A 739 2.20 -9.40 -22.85
CA ALA A 739 2.22 -9.70 -24.28
C ALA A 739 1.77 -11.14 -24.57
N TYR A 740 2.03 -12.11 -23.68
CA TYR A 740 1.52 -13.48 -23.82
C TYR A 740 -0.01 -13.50 -23.81
N LEU A 741 -0.64 -12.82 -22.85
CA LEU A 741 -2.10 -12.70 -22.77
C LEU A 741 -2.68 -11.99 -24.00
N THR A 742 -2.02 -10.93 -24.46
CA THR A 742 -2.36 -10.21 -25.68
C THR A 742 -2.32 -11.14 -26.90
N TYR A 743 -1.25 -11.94 -27.02
CA TYR A 743 -1.11 -12.90 -28.11
C TYR A 743 -2.16 -14.01 -28.05
N TRP A 744 -2.42 -14.59 -26.87
CA TRP A 744 -3.44 -15.63 -26.70
C TRP A 744 -4.84 -15.13 -27.07
N THR A 745 -5.21 -13.93 -26.63
CA THR A 745 -6.51 -13.34 -27.00
C THR A 745 -6.60 -13.05 -28.50
N ALA A 746 -5.52 -12.59 -29.15
CA ALA A 746 -5.48 -12.41 -30.59
C ALA A 746 -5.55 -13.74 -31.35
N TRP A 747 -4.89 -14.79 -30.85
CA TRP A 747 -4.91 -16.13 -31.45
C TRP A 747 -6.32 -16.73 -31.44
N VAL A 748 -7.03 -16.64 -30.31
CA VAL A 748 -8.42 -17.10 -30.23
C VAL A 748 -9.30 -16.31 -31.21
N LYS A 749 -9.14 -14.99 -31.29
CA LYS A 749 -9.89 -14.16 -32.24
C LYS A 749 -9.63 -14.54 -33.71
N THR A 750 -8.42 -14.95 -34.03
CA THR A 750 -8.03 -15.36 -35.39
C THR A 750 -8.66 -16.69 -35.79
N TYR A 751 -8.61 -17.70 -34.91
CA TYR A 751 -8.98 -19.08 -35.24
C TYR A 751 -10.38 -19.50 -34.78
N TYR A 752 -10.89 -18.87 -33.72
CA TYR A 752 -12.17 -19.19 -33.08
C TYR A 752 -12.97 -17.90 -32.84
N PRO A 753 -13.29 -17.12 -33.89
CA PRO A 753 -13.94 -15.83 -33.75
C PRO A 753 -15.34 -15.92 -33.13
N GLU A 754 -16.09 -16.99 -33.39
CA GLU A 754 -17.43 -17.19 -32.83
C GLU A 754 -17.39 -17.31 -31.30
N GLU A 755 -16.50 -18.16 -30.79
CA GLU A 755 -16.29 -18.36 -29.36
C GLU A 755 -15.70 -17.09 -28.71
N PHE A 756 -14.81 -16.40 -29.42
CA PHE A 756 -14.25 -15.12 -28.97
C PHE A 756 -15.36 -14.07 -28.77
N PHE A 757 -16.21 -13.85 -29.77
CA PHE A 757 -17.27 -12.84 -29.72
C PHE A 757 -18.48 -13.25 -28.86
N ALA A 758 -18.67 -14.54 -28.59
CA ALA A 758 -19.68 -14.99 -27.63
C ALA A 758 -19.30 -14.64 -26.19
N VAL A 759 -18.01 -14.62 -25.87
CA VAL A 759 -17.50 -14.31 -24.52
C VAL A 759 -17.29 -12.81 -24.29
N LYS A 760 -16.95 -12.06 -25.34
CA LYS A 760 -16.69 -10.61 -25.30
C LYS A 760 -17.97 -9.80 -25.39
#